data_AF-A0A6G0WFM3-F1
#
_entry.id   AF-A0A6G0WFM3-F1
#
_cell.length_a   1.000
_cell.length_b   1.000
_cell.length_c   1.000
_cell.angle_alpha   90.00
_cell.angle_beta   90.00
_cell.angle_gamma   90.00
#
_symmetry.space_group_name_H-M   'P 1'
#
loop_
_entity.id
_entity.type
_entity.pdbx_description
1 polymer ?
#
loop_
_entity_poly.entity_id
_entity_poly.type
_entity_poly.pdbx_seq_one_letter_code
_entity_poly.pdbx_strand_id
1 'polypeptide(L)'
;MKIATTIAYLASALVVFSDAQQVGTNVPEVHPPLPSQTCTAAGCTTDNTKIVLDANWRWLHTVGGSTNCYTGNKWNSTLCPDPATCAKNCALDGADYAGTYGVTTSGNQVYLRLVTHGPYSTNVGSRLYLLEDDNKYKIYKLLNKEFTFDVDVSQLPCGLNGALYFVQMDQDGGKSKYSTNKAGAAYGTGYCDAQCPHDIKFINGEANVNNWMPNKGDPNAGVGQYGSCCAEMDIWESNSISQAYTSHPCARLGQYRCVNATECGDDDTGNRFDGVCDKDGCDFNPWRMNSHNFYGPGSQFAVDSTKPITVVTQFITDDNTDTGNLVEIKRFYVQNGVKIDNSAINWTGIDPINSITDQMCNQSKSLFGDPNDHAKKGGLKAMGEALKSGVVLTMSLWTDHAANCLWLDSSYPLNKNTSLPGVARGTCATTTGVPAQVEAQFPTATVKYGNIRVGDLGTTTGQVPPATVAPTTAPTTSSAPQSSSTPAYPTSPSSSSGPVVRYGQCGGKDYKGTTTCQADCVCHAYSEWYSQCLPPNEIPVPTQSPATSSSSAPAPCHVRYTSSPITPVPSASSPSTSALSNANSGPVAPFSQCGGKEYTGVTDCQAGWFCYKYTEYYSQCITQEQLATNAPSTTAPPNANNGPVAGFGQCGGKEYTGVTDCQAGWFCHKYTEYYSQCITDEQLATNPPPQAPCAPTSGPTSQPDMSIPCPGSDPTPSTPTPTTTATSVDTNAPVAPFGKCGGNDYNGPTDCQPGWTCHKYTEWFSQCIAAEVAPVDPKNLAAAWSQCGGNGFTGPTTCVVGYQCQKSNEYYSQCVQILTL
;
A
#
# COMPACT_ATOMS: atom_id res chain seq x y z
N MET A 1 -37.63 -75.04 19.97
CA MET A 1 -38.34 -73.94 20.67
C MET A 1 -37.30 -73.05 21.33
N LYS A 2 -37.58 -71.75 21.51
CA LYS A 2 -36.63 -70.68 21.87
C LYS A 2 -35.60 -70.36 20.77
N ILE A 3 -35.86 -69.26 20.06
CA ILE A 3 -34.85 -68.49 19.31
C ILE A 3 -34.11 -67.62 20.34
N ALA A 4 -32.80 -67.44 20.17
CA ALA A 4 -32.01 -66.48 20.95
C ALA A 4 -31.57 -65.34 20.02
N THR A 5 -31.96 -64.11 20.34
CA THR A 5 -31.75 -62.95 19.47
C THR A 5 -30.43 -62.27 19.80
N THR A 6 -29.43 -62.39 18.91
CA THR A 6 -28.20 -61.61 18.99
C THR A 6 -28.43 -60.22 18.39
N ILE A 7 -28.56 -59.20 19.23
CA ILE A 7 -28.63 -57.80 18.78
C ILE A 7 -27.22 -57.30 18.52
N ALA A 8 -26.89 -57.06 17.24
CA ALA A 8 -25.64 -56.41 16.86
C ALA A 8 -25.79 -54.88 16.97
N TYR A 9 -25.02 -54.25 17.85
CA TYR A 9 -24.90 -52.79 17.89
C TYR A 9 -24.06 -52.31 16.70
N LEU A 10 -24.73 -51.90 15.62
CA LEU A 10 -24.13 -51.10 14.56
C LEU A 10 -23.87 -49.69 15.08
N ALA A 11 -22.67 -49.49 15.64
CA ALA A 11 -22.16 -48.17 15.97
C ALA A 11 -21.83 -47.41 14.67
N SER A 12 -22.83 -46.74 14.09
CA SER A 12 -22.65 -45.87 12.94
C SER A 12 -21.75 -44.69 13.32
N ALA A 13 -20.45 -44.82 13.04
CA ALA A 13 -19.50 -43.73 13.13
C ALA A 13 -19.88 -42.66 12.10
N LEU A 14 -20.58 -41.63 12.56
CA LEU A 14 -20.78 -40.38 11.80
C LEU A 14 -19.41 -39.71 11.66
N VAL A 15 -18.71 -40.06 10.58
CA VAL A 15 -17.57 -39.28 10.10
C VAL A 15 -18.11 -37.93 9.67
N VAL A 16 -17.97 -36.94 10.56
CA VAL A 16 -18.20 -35.55 10.22
C VAL A 16 -17.10 -35.15 9.23
N PHE A 17 -17.44 -35.11 7.94
CA PHE A 17 -16.55 -34.56 6.93
C PHE A 17 -16.33 -33.08 7.27
N SER A 18 -15.07 -32.72 7.52
CA SER A 18 -14.65 -31.34 7.76
C SER A 18 -14.67 -30.58 6.43
N ASP A 19 -15.77 -29.87 6.19
CA ASP A 19 -15.92 -28.96 5.05
C ASP A 19 -14.95 -27.76 5.15
N ALA A 20 -14.80 -27.04 4.05
CA ALA A 20 -13.55 -26.41 3.66
C ALA A 20 -13.76 -25.06 2.95
N GLN A 21 -12.74 -24.22 2.90
CA GLN A 21 -12.58 -23.15 1.90
C GLN A 21 -12.78 -23.75 0.50
N GLN A 22 -13.87 -23.37 -0.17
CA GLN A 22 -14.32 -24.01 -1.41
C GLN A 22 -13.82 -23.30 -2.68
N VAL A 23 -14.09 -23.94 -3.81
CA VAL A 23 -13.89 -23.43 -5.17
C VAL A 23 -15.22 -22.92 -5.72
N GLY A 24 -15.21 -21.71 -6.29
CA GLY A 24 -16.35 -21.10 -6.97
C GLY A 24 -16.56 -21.71 -8.37
N THR A 25 -17.73 -21.45 -8.96
CA THR A 25 -18.10 -22.01 -10.26
C THR A 25 -18.90 -21.04 -11.13
N ASN A 26 -18.97 -19.76 -10.81
CA ASN A 26 -19.65 -18.78 -11.67
C ASN A 26 -18.69 -18.23 -12.72
N VAL A 27 -17.38 -18.19 -12.42
CA VAL A 27 -16.31 -17.78 -13.33
C VAL A 27 -15.29 -18.92 -13.45
N PRO A 28 -15.01 -19.44 -14.67
CA PRO A 28 -13.98 -20.46 -14.84
C PRO A 28 -12.60 -19.84 -14.62
N GLU A 29 -11.76 -20.47 -13.81
CA GLU A 29 -10.35 -20.05 -13.69
C GLU A 29 -9.57 -20.47 -14.93
N VAL A 30 -8.94 -19.49 -15.60
CA VAL A 30 -8.14 -19.69 -16.81
C VAL A 30 -6.84 -18.91 -16.70
N HIS A 31 -5.78 -19.58 -16.24
CA HIS A 31 -4.46 -19.01 -16.01
C HIS A 31 -3.81 -18.45 -17.31
N PRO A 32 -3.48 -17.15 -17.39
CA PRO A 32 -2.78 -16.59 -18.53
C PRO A 32 -1.38 -17.21 -18.71
N PRO A 33 -0.93 -17.49 -19.95
CA PRO A 33 0.39 -18.07 -20.19
C PRO A 33 1.50 -17.04 -19.99
N LEU A 34 2.55 -17.42 -19.26
CA LEU A 34 3.78 -16.64 -19.12
C LEU A 34 4.97 -17.60 -19.20
N PRO A 35 5.46 -17.91 -20.42
CA PRO A 35 6.59 -18.82 -20.61
C PRO A 35 7.86 -18.31 -19.93
N SER A 36 8.46 -19.16 -19.11
CA SER A 36 9.77 -18.95 -18.50
C SER A 36 10.82 -19.84 -19.18
N GLN A 37 12.08 -19.75 -18.78
CA GLN A 37 13.16 -20.52 -19.38
C GLN A 37 14.10 -21.11 -18.33
N THR A 38 14.55 -22.33 -18.60
CA THR A 38 15.62 -22.99 -17.86
C THR A 38 16.88 -23.02 -18.73
N CYS A 39 18.00 -22.51 -18.21
CA CYS A 39 19.24 -22.23 -18.94
C CYS A 39 20.40 -23.11 -18.48
N THR A 40 21.27 -23.44 -19.43
CA THR A 40 22.50 -24.22 -19.24
C THR A 40 23.62 -23.63 -20.10
N ALA A 41 24.84 -24.12 -19.96
CA ALA A 41 25.94 -23.76 -20.86
C ALA A 41 25.68 -24.09 -22.35
N ALA A 42 24.69 -24.93 -22.67
CA ALA A 42 24.28 -25.24 -24.04
C ALA A 42 23.22 -24.25 -24.61
N GLY A 43 22.65 -23.38 -23.78
CA GLY A 43 21.52 -22.51 -24.11
C GLY A 43 20.31 -22.74 -23.18
N CYS A 44 19.19 -22.07 -23.49
CA CYS A 44 17.97 -22.10 -22.68
C CYS A 44 16.81 -22.84 -23.37
N THR A 45 16.06 -23.64 -22.59
CA THR A 45 14.80 -24.29 -23.00
C THR A 45 13.61 -23.54 -22.42
N THR A 46 12.52 -23.42 -23.19
CA THR A 46 11.30 -22.73 -22.75
C THR A 46 10.38 -23.68 -21.99
N ASP A 47 9.95 -23.24 -20.80
CA ASP A 47 8.98 -23.91 -19.94
C ASP A 47 7.60 -23.26 -20.14
N ASN A 48 6.55 -24.07 -20.34
CA ASN A 48 5.18 -23.61 -20.62
C ASN A 48 4.41 -23.14 -19.37
N THR A 49 5.05 -22.30 -18.56
CA THR A 49 4.51 -21.78 -17.31
C THR A 49 3.35 -20.79 -17.51
N LYS A 50 2.55 -20.61 -16.46
CA LYS A 50 1.38 -19.71 -16.42
C LYS A 50 1.45 -18.79 -15.20
N ILE A 51 0.57 -17.81 -15.11
CA ILE A 51 0.37 -17.00 -13.90
C ILE A 51 -0.98 -17.27 -13.25
N VAL A 52 -1.04 -17.13 -11.92
CA VAL A 52 -2.27 -17.19 -11.13
C VAL A 52 -2.39 -16.01 -10.19
N LEU A 53 -3.59 -15.45 -10.08
CA LEU A 53 -3.94 -14.36 -9.17
C LEU A 53 -4.10 -14.87 -7.72
N ASP A 54 -3.49 -14.14 -6.79
CA ASP A 54 -3.59 -14.32 -5.33
C ASP A 54 -5.06 -14.36 -4.83
N ALA A 55 -5.31 -15.24 -3.87
CA ALA A 55 -6.65 -15.50 -3.33
C ALA A 55 -7.34 -14.28 -2.68
N ASN A 56 -6.59 -13.30 -2.17
CA ASN A 56 -7.09 -12.11 -1.48
C ASN A 56 -7.81 -11.14 -2.43
N TRP A 57 -7.48 -11.18 -3.73
CA TRP A 57 -8.11 -10.37 -4.79
C TRP A 57 -9.39 -11.00 -5.37
N ARG A 58 -9.61 -12.30 -5.17
CA ARG A 58 -10.70 -13.04 -5.81
C ARG A 58 -12.06 -12.68 -5.22
N TRP A 59 -13.10 -12.83 -6.04
CA TRP A 59 -14.47 -12.76 -5.55
C TRP A 59 -14.74 -13.93 -4.60
N LEU A 60 -15.25 -13.60 -3.40
CA LEU A 60 -15.56 -14.57 -2.34
C LEU A 60 -17.07 -14.54 -2.03
N HIS A 61 -17.75 -15.62 -2.41
CA HIS A 61 -19.21 -15.73 -2.37
C HIS A 61 -19.67 -17.04 -1.73
N THR A 62 -20.96 -17.13 -1.42
CA THR A 62 -21.61 -18.37 -0.95
C THR A 62 -21.44 -19.51 -1.94
N VAL A 63 -21.09 -20.70 -1.46
CA VAL A 63 -21.05 -21.95 -2.24
C VAL A 63 -22.38 -22.17 -2.99
N GLY A 64 -22.31 -22.36 -4.32
CA GLY A 64 -23.49 -22.59 -5.16
C GLY A 64 -24.43 -21.38 -5.33
N GLY A 65 -24.00 -20.17 -4.94
CA GLY A 65 -24.74 -18.93 -5.12
C GLY A 65 -23.81 -17.73 -5.33
N SER A 66 -24.35 -16.52 -5.24
CA SER A 66 -23.64 -15.26 -5.52
C SER A 66 -23.69 -14.23 -4.39
N THR A 67 -24.10 -14.62 -3.18
CA THR A 67 -24.10 -13.70 -2.02
C THR A 67 -22.68 -13.56 -1.50
N ASN A 68 -22.17 -12.33 -1.41
CA ASN A 68 -20.82 -12.07 -0.95
C ASN A 68 -20.60 -12.51 0.51
N CYS A 69 -19.50 -13.23 0.74
CA CYS A 69 -18.96 -13.49 2.07
C CYS A 69 -18.05 -12.34 2.58
N TYR A 70 -17.50 -11.55 1.65
CA TYR A 70 -16.64 -10.41 1.92
C TYR A 70 -16.99 -9.26 0.96
N THR A 71 -17.04 -8.01 1.40
CA THR A 71 -17.40 -6.85 0.57
C THR A 71 -16.78 -5.56 1.10
N GLY A 72 -16.19 -4.76 0.20
CA GLY A 72 -15.28 -3.68 0.62
C GLY A 72 -14.19 -4.30 1.48
N ASN A 73 -14.09 -3.86 2.73
CA ASN A 73 -13.14 -4.34 3.73
C ASN A 73 -13.78 -5.15 4.87
N LYS A 74 -14.96 -5.77 4.66
CA LYS A 74 -15.75 -6.43 5.73
C LYS A 74 -16.25 -7.82 5.35
N TRP A 75 -16.18 -8.74 6.32
CA TRP A 75 -16.83 -10.06 6.28
C TRP A 75 -18.34 -9.95 6.56
N ASN A 76 -19.12 -10.85 5.97
CA ASN A 76 -20.54 -11.03 6.24
C ASN A 76 -20.72 -11.93 7.46
N SER A 77 -20.99 -11.35 8.64
CA SER A 77 -21.05 -12.07 9.92
C SER A 77 -22.11 -13.18 10.02
N THR A 78 -23.13 -13.16 9.15
CA THR A 78 -24.14 -14.24 9.08
C THR A 78 -23.60 -15.48 8.34
N LEU A 79 -22.74 -15.28 7.34
CA LEU A 79 -22.08 -16.36 6.58
C LEU A 79 -20.77 -16.79 7.25
N CYS A 80 -20.11 -15.84 7.91
CA CYS A 80 -18.81 -15.97 8.54
C CYS A 80 -18.86 -15.57 10.04
N PRO A 81 -19.56 -16.33 10.89
CA PRO A 81 -19.55 -16.13 12.33
C PRO A 81 -18.25 -16.62 13.00
N ASP A 82 -17.55 -17.56 12.37
CA ASP A 82 -16.29 -18.15 12.82
C ASP A 82 -15.44 -18.62 11.61
N PRO A 83 -14.12 -18.87 11.79
CA PRO A 83 -13.20 -19.24 10.70
C PRO A 83 -13.57 -20.49 9.90
N ALA A 84 -14.15 -21.50 10.54
CA ALA A 84 -14.45 -22.79 9.93
C ALA A 84 -15.80 -22.77 9.22
N THR A 85 -16.83 -22.18 9.84
CA THR A 85 -18.13 -21.94 9.19
C THR A 85 -17.98 -21.01 8.00
N CYS A 86 -17.17 -19.96 8.12
CA CYS A 86 -16.86 -19.06 7.01
C CYS A 86 -16.17 -19.80 5.86
N ALA A 87 -15.11 -20.57 6.14
CA ALA A 87 -14.44 -21.36 5.12
C ALA A 87 -15.42 -22.32 4.42
N LYS A 88 -16.18 -23.11 5.18
CA LYS A 88 -17.22 -24.02 4.67
C LYS A 88 -18.24 -23.35 3.76
N ASN A 89 -18.71 -22.15 4.14
CA ASN A 89 -19.81 -21.47 3.45
C ASN A 89 -19.35 -20.71 2.19
N CYS A 90 -18.05 -20.47 2.02
CA CYS A 90 -17.53 -19.50 1.08
C CYS A 90 -16.54 -20.10 0.07
N ALA A 91 -16.61 -19.60 -1.16
CA ALA A 91 -15.92 -20.13 -2.32
C ALA A 91 -15.13 -19.02 -3.04
N LEU A 92 -13.89 -19.33 -3.42
CA LEU A 92 -13.06 -18.46 -4.28
C LEU A 92 -13.39 -18.74 -5.75
N ASP A 93 -13.92 -17.76 -6.48
CA ASP A 93 -14.24 -17.92 -7.91
C ASP A 93 -13.03 -17.68 -8.84
N GLY A 94 -13.21 -17.98 -10.13
CA GLY A 94 -12.24 -17.65 -11.17
C GLY A 94 -12.07 -16.14 -11.41
N ALA A 95 -10.98 -15.75 -12.07
CA ALA A 95 -10.61 -14.35 -12.27
C ALA A 95 -10.69 -13.86 -13.73
N ASP A 96 -11.35 -12.72 -13.94
CA ASP A 96 -11.19 -11.89 -15.17
C ASP A 96 -9.90 -11.06 -15.07
N TYR A 97 -8.78 -11.71 -15.37
CA TYR A 97 -7.43 -11.12 -15.30
C TYR A 97 -7.34 -9.74 -15.99
N ALA A 98 -7.88 -9.60 -17.20
CA ALA A 98 -7.69 -8.41 -18.01
C ALA A 98 -8.70 -7.30 -17.70
N GLY A 99 -10.00 -7.61 -17.66
CA GLY A 99 -11.07 -6.62 -17.53
C GLY A 99 -11.28 -6.13 -16.09
N THR A 100 -10.99 -6.97 -15.10
CA THR A 100 -11.24 -6.70 -13.67
C THR A 100 -9.95 -6.42 -12.91
N TYR A 101 -8.86 -7.14 -13.20
CA TYR A 101 -7.60 -6.99 -12.46
C TYR A 101 -6.51 -6.19 -13.19
N GLY A 102 -6.64 -5.95 -14.51
CA GLY A 102 -5.64 -5.22 -15.29
C GLY A 102 -4.35 -6.00 -15.57
N VAL A 103 -4.41 -7.32 -15.42
CA VAL A 103 -3.33 -8.27 -15.66
C VAL A 103 -3.45 -8.81 -17.08
N THR A 104 -2.41 -8.64 -17.89
CA THR A 104 -2.36 -9.18 -19.27
C THR A 104 -1.01 -9.79 -19.56
N THR A 105 -0.94 -10.68 -20.54
CA THR A 105 0.30 -11.34 -20.98
C THR A 105 0.47 -11.24 -22.50
N SER A 106 1.71 -11.06 -22.96
CA SER A 106 2.06 -11.04 -24.39
C SER A 106 3.44 -11.67 -24.59
N GLY A 107 3.53 -12.71 -25.42
CA GLY A 107 4.77 -13.47 -25.60
C GLY A 107 5.26 -14.07 -24.29
N ASN A 108 6.42 -13.61 -23.81
CA ASN A 108 7.02 -13.96 -22.53
C ASN A 108 7.00 -12.80 -21.52
N GLN A 109 6.07 -11.85 -21.66
CA GLN A 109 5.87 -10.71 -20.76
C GLN A 109 4.48 -10.72 -20.09
N VAL A 110 4.42 -10.23 -18.85
CA VAL A 110 3.21 -9.87 -18.10
C VAL A 110 3.22 -8.38 -17.82
N TYR A 111 2.04 -7.76 -17.86
CA TYR A 111 1.80 -6.34 -17.59
C TYR A 111 0.79 -6.26 -16.42
N LEU A 112 1.15 -5.53 -15.36
CA LEU A 112 0.28 -5.28 -14.20
C LEU A 112 -0.03 -3.78 -14.16
N ARG A 113 -1.31 -3.39 -14.34
CA ARG A 113 -1.76 -2.00 -14.20
C ARG A 113 -2.25 -1.73 -12.78
N LEU A 114 -1.94 -0.55 -12.24
CA LEU A 114 -2.30 -0.14 -10.88
C LEU A 114 -3.82 -0.15 -10.63
N VAL A 115 -4.61 0.60 -11.41
CA VAL A 115 -6.06 0.72 -11.18
C VAL A 115 -6.84 0.16 -12.36
N THR A 116 -7.83 -0.70 -12.08
CA THR A 116 -8.74 -1.25 -13.09
C THR A 116 -10.19 -1.13 -12.65
N HIS A 117 -10.99 -0.40 -13.43
CA HIS A 117 -12.44 -0.35 -13.26
C HIS A 117 -13.09 -1.52 -14.02
N GLY A 118 -13.36 -2.61 -13.31
CA GLY A 118 -14.15 -3.72 -13.81
C GLY A 118 -15.65 -3.41 -13.80
N PRO A 119 -16.50 -4.31 -14.32
CA PRO A 119 -17.95 -4.09 -14.42
C PRO A 119 -18.67 -4.06 -13.06
N TYR A 120 -18.05 -4.57 -11.99
CA TYR A 120 -18.66 -4.72 -10.66
C TYR A 120 -17.82 -4.15 -9.50
N SER A 121 -16.58 -3.74 -9.76
CA SER A 121 -15.63 -3.26 -8.75
C SER A 121 -14.55 -2.37 -9.38
N THR A 122 -13.86 -1.59 -8.55
CA THR A 122 -12.55 -1.03 -8.92
C THR A 122 -11.48 -1.81 -8.19
N ASN A 123 -10.55 -2.39 -8.94
CA ASN A 123 -9.37 -3.05 -8.42
C ASN A 123 -8.21 -2.06 -8.28
N VAL A 124 -7.41 -2.21 -7.22
CA VAL A 124 -6.13 -1.53 -7.02
C VAL A 124 -5.06 -2.58 -6.75
N GLY A 125 -3.93 -2.47 -7.46
CA GLY A 125 -2.80 -3.38 -7.37
C GLY A 125 -3.10 -4.82 -7.82
N SER A 126 -2.08 -5.67 -7.79
CA SER A 126 -2.24 -7.12 -7.97
C SER A 126 -1.03 -7.87 -7.41
N ARG A 127 -1.22 -9.14 -7.03
CA ARG A 127 -0.16 -10.10 -6.70
C ARG A 127 -0.39 -11.40 -7.45
N LEU A 128 0.65 -11.91 -8.10
CA LEU A 128 0.63 -13.09 -8.96
C LEU A 128 1.72 -14.08 -8.57
N TYR A 129 1.45 -15.37 -8.78
CA TYR A 129 2.45 -16.45 -8.69
C TYR A 129 2.68 -17.12 -10.04
N LEU A 130 3.89 -17.63 -10.27
CA LEU A 130 4.17 -18.46 -11.44
C LEU A 130 3.79 -19.93 -11.20
N LEU A 131 2.97 -20.49 -12.08
CA LEU A 131 2.55 -21.89 -12.10
C LEU A 131 3.44 -22.76 -13.01
N GLU A 132 3.74 -23.97 -12.54
CA GLU A 132 4.31 -25.09 -13.32
C GLU A 132 3.19 -25.80 -14.10
N ASP A 133 2.10 -26.12 -13.41
CA ASP A 133 0.87 -26.69 -13.96
C ASP A 133 -0.36 -26.01 -13.34
N ASP A 134 -1.56 -26.25 -13.87
CA ASP A 134 -2.81 -25.59 -13.41
C ASP A 134 -3.19 -25.83 -11.93
N ASN A 135 -2.42 -26.64 -11.18
CA ASN A 135 -2.63 -26.94 -9.77
C ASN A 135 -1.37 -26.73 -8.90
N LYS A 136 -0.25 -26.23 -9.46
CA LYS A 136 1.03 -26.11 -8.75
C LYS A 136 1.83 -24.87 -9.14
N TYR A 137 2.36 -24.18 -8.14
CA TYR A 137 3.40 -23.18 -8.34
C TYR A 137 4.69 -23.82 -8.88
N LYS A 138 5.45 -23.07 -9.68
CA LYS A 138 6.81 -23.46 -10.07
C LYS A 138 7.75 -23.19 -8.90
N ILE A 139 8.30 -24.27 -8.34
CA ILE A 139 9.27 -24.20 -7.24
C ILE A 139 10.67 -23.98 -7.81
N TYR A 140 11.28 -22.86 -7.43
CA TYR A 140 12.65 -22.52 -7.77
C TYR A 140 13.58 -22.93 -6.64
N LYS A 141 14.68 -23.60 -6.98
CA LYS A 141 15.80 -23.84 -6.07
C LYS A 141 16.98 -23.02 -6.54
N LEU A 142 17.40 -22.05 -5.73
CA LEU A 142 18.21 -20.93 -6.21
C LEU A 142 19.67 -20.97 -5.75
N LEU A 143 20.06 -21.84 -4.80
CA LEU A 143 21.47 -21.99 -4.42
C LEU A 143 22.34 -22.38 -5.62
N ASN A 144 23.45 -21.65 -5.80
CA ASN A 144 24.39 -21.84 -6.92
C ASN A 144 23.72 -21.70 -8.30
N LYS A 145 22.71 -20.83 -8.39
CA LYS A 145 21.99 -20.48 -9.62
C LYS A 145 21.98 -18.97 -9.86
N GLU A 146 21.68 -18.65 -11.10
CA GLU A 146 21.44 -17.32 -11.62
C GLU A 146 19.96 -17.19 -12.00
N PHE A 147 19.29 -16.17 -11.49
CA PHE A 147 17.91 -15.82 -11.83
C PHE A 147 17.89 -14.44 -12.50
N THR A 148 17.18 -14.35 -13.62
CA THR A 148 17.22 -13.20 -14.51
C THR A 148 15.85 -12.93 -15.14
N PHE A 149 15.50 -11.66 -15.28
CA PHE A 149 14.28 -11.22 -15.96
C PHE A 149 14.51 -9.85 -16.60
N ASP A 150 13.67 -9.50 -17.57
CA ASP A 150 13.60 -8.15 -18.12
C ASP A 150 12.42 -7.43 -17.46
N VAL A 151 12.63 -6.16 -17.07
CA VAL A 151 11.64 -5.31 -16.39
C VAL A 151 11.52 -3.95 -17.06
N ASP A 152 10.33 -3.36 -17.01
CA ASP A 152 10.08 -1.97 -17.36
C ASP A 152 9.23 -1.31 -16.27
N VAL A 153 9.84 -0.32 -15.61
CA VAL A 153 9.27 0.48 -14.50
C VAL A 153 9.10 1.95 -14.88
N SER A 154 9.24 2.29 -16.17
CA SER A 154 9.22 3.69 -16.66
C SER A 154 7.91 4.44 -16.38
N GLN A 155 6.85 3.73 -15.99
CA GLN A 155 5.54 4.27 -15.62
C GLN A 155 5.27 4.25 -14.11
N LEU A 156 6.26 3.89 -13.27
CA LEU A 156 6.14 3.87 -11.82
C LEU A 156 6.80 5.12 -11.21
N PRO A 157 6.05 6.13 -10.77
CA PRO A 157 6.60 7.26 -10.02
C PRO A 157 6.83 6.90 -8.53
N CYS A 158 7.25 7.88 -7.74
CA CYS A 158 7.26 7.85 -6.28
C CYS A 158 5.96 7.26 -5.70
N GLY A 159 6.08 6.43 -4.66
CA GLY A 159 4.90 5.89 -3.96
C GLY A 159 4.29 4.62 -4.55
N LEU A 160 4.83 4.11 -5.66
CA LEU A 160 4.54 2.77 -6.14
C LEU A 160 5.70 1.83 -5.86
N ASN A 161 5.38 0.55 -5.72
CA ASN A 161 6.34 -0.53 -5.77
C ASN A 161 5.86 -1.59 -6.76
N GLY A 162 6.61 -1.75 -7.85
CA GLY A 162 6.58 -2.94 -8.69
C GLY A 162 7.59 -3.93 -8.15
N ALA A 163 7.11 -4.94 -7.40
CA ALA A 163 7.96 -5.95 -6.80
C ALA A 163 8.01 -7.27 -7.61
N LEU A 164 9.18 -7.88 -7.67
CA LEU A 164 9.41 -9.26 -8.09
C LEU A 164 10.33 -9.94 -7.08
N TYR A 165 9.84 -11.03 -6.48
CA TYR A 165 10.40 -11.60 -5.26
C TYR A 165 10.08 -13.09 -5.12
N PHE A 166 10.69 -13.74 -4.14
CA PHE A 166 10.51 -15.16 -3.86
C PHE A 166 10.12 -15.41 -2.40
N VAL A 167 9.09 -16.23 -2.18
CA VAL A 167 8.59 -16.57 -0.84
C VAL A 167 8.48 -18.09 -0.65
N GLN A 168 8.68 -18.56 0.59
CA GLN A 168 8.71 -19.99 0.91
C GLN A 168 7.31 -20.63 1.10
N MET A 169 6.41 -20.40 0.14
CA MET A 169 5.08 -21.00 0.04
C MET A 169 5.14 -22.49 -0.35
N ASP A 170 4.09 -23.25 0.02
CA ASP A 170 3.92 -24.64 -0.43
C ASP A 170 3.51 -24.72 -1.91
N GLN A 171 4.05 -25.70 -2.64
CA GLN A 171 3.81 -25.85 -4.09
C GLN A 171 2.33 -25.93 -4.49
N ASP A 172 1.48 -26.52 -3.64
CA ASP A 172 0.04 -26.68 -3.88
C ASP A 172 -0.83 -25.61 -3.21
N GLY A 173 -0.23 -24.55 -2.67
CA GLY A 173 -0.91 -23.51 -1.89
C GLY A 173 -1.42 -23.97 -0.53
N GLY A 174 -0.85 -25.04 0.03
CA GLY A 174 -1.20 -25.64 1.30
C GLY A 174 -2.31 -26.70 1.23
N LYS A 175 -2.75 -27.08 0.03
CA LYS A 175 -3.91 -27.96 -0.24
C LYS A 175 -3.77 -29.38 0.32
N SER A 176 -2.55 -29.91 0.42
CA SER A 176 -2.26 -31.21 1.04
C SER A 176 -2.10 -31.13 2.56
N LYS A 177 -1.56 -30.02 3.11
CA LYS A 177 -1.45 -29.80 4.56
C LYS A 177 -2.81 -29.53 5.20
N TYR A 178 -3.60 -28.68 4.56
CA TYR A 178 -4.86 -28.18 5.09
C TYR A 178 -6.00 -28.80 4.30
N SER A 179 -6.58 -29.88 4.82
CA SER A 179 -7.72 -30.56 4.17
C SER A 179 -8.94 -29.64 3.98
N THR A 180 -8.99 -28.53 4.73
CA THR A 180 -9.94 -27.43 4.62
C THR A 180 -9.61 -26.42 3.50
N ASN A 181 -8.56 -26.59 2.71
CA ASN A 181 -8.33 -25.83 1.47
C ASN A 181 -8.64 -26.70 0.24
N LYS A 182 -9.76 -26.46 -0.46
CA LYS A 182 -10.04 -27.16 -1.73
C LYS A 182 -9.45 -26.46 -2.95
N ALA A 183 -9.15 -25.16 -2.83
CA ALA A 183 -8.74 -24.33 -3.94
C ALA A 183 -7.26 -24.57 -4.31
N GLY A 184 -6.33 -24.27 -3.41
CA GLY A 184 -4.89 -24.48 -3.60
C GLY A 184 -4.24 -23.47 -4.55
N ALA A 185 -3.06 -23.82 -5.06
CA ALA A 185 -2.28 -22.99 -5.98
C ALA A 185 -3.06 -22.59 -7.25
N ALA A 186 -4.01 -23.42 -7.71
CA ALA A 186 -4.95 -23.11 -8.79
C ALA A 186 -5.80 -21.83 -8.55
N TYR A 187 -5.88 -21.34 -7.31
CA TYR A 187 -6.59 -20.11 -6.94
C TYR A 187 -5.70 -19.16 -6.13
N GLY A 188 -4.38 -19.30 -6.21
CA GLY A 188 -3.43 -18.41 -5.55
C GLY A 188 -3.48 -18.44 -4.01
N THR A 189 -3.78 -19.59 -3.40
CA THR A 189 -3.84 -19.71 -1.92
C THR A 189 -2.48 -19.94 -1.27
N GLY A 190 -2.41 -19.73 0.05
CA GLY A 190 -1.27 -20.14 0.88
C GLY A 190 -0.13 -19.13 0.92
N TYR A 191 -0.39 -17.87 0.58
CA TYR A 191 0.61 -16.80 0.63
C TYR A 191 1.15 -16.58 2.04
N CYS A 192 2.43 -16.21 2.08
CA CYS A 192 3.18 -15.79 3.24
C CYS A 192 4.37 -14.95 2.77
N ASP A 193 4.89 -14.12 3.65
CA ASP A 193 6.11 -13.34 3.45
C ASP A 193 6.78 -13.01 4.80
N ALA A 194 7.86 -12.25 4.82
CA ALA A 194 8.60 -11.97 6.04
C ALA A 194 7.94 -10.90 6.94
N GLN A 195 6.98 -10.14 6.42
CA GLN A 195 6.19 -9.16 7.18
C GLN A 195 5.08 -9.81 8.02
N CYS A 196 4.88 -11.14 7.88
CA CYS A 196 3.84 -11.92 8.57
C CYS A 196 2.40 -11.38 8.36
N PRO A 197 1.97 -11.07 7.12
CA PRO A 197 0.76 -10.30 6.80
C PRO A 197 -0.53 -10.84 7.43
N HIS A 198 -1.26 -9.93 8.08
CA HIS A 198 -2.57 -10.18 8.70
C HIS A 198 -3.76 -9.89 7.77
N ASP A 199 -3.55 -9.29 6.60
CA ASP A 199 -4.61 -8.95 5.63
C ASP A 199 -5.08 -10.16 4.80
N ILE A 200 -4.38 -11.29 4.91
CA ILE A 200 -4.66 -12.50 4.16
C ILE A 200 -5.96 -13.13 4.66
N LYS A 201 -7.00 -13.11 3.80
CA LYS A 201 -8.36 -13.55 4.13
C LYS A 201 -8.46 -15.05 4.44
N PHE A 202 -7.54 -15.87 3.95
CA PHE A 202 -7.48 -17.32 4.22
C PHE A 202 -6.07 -17.79 4.56
N ILE A 203 -5.90 -18.31 5.78
CA ILE A 203 -4.62 -18.83 6.27
C ILE A 203 -4.86 -20.23 6.84
N ASN A 204 -4.06 -21.21 6.43
CA ASN A 204 -4.18 -22.63 6.81
C ASN A 204 -5.55 -23.27 6.48
N GLY A 205 -6.23 -22.81 5.43
CA GLY A 205 -7.56 -23.30 5.03
C GLY A 205 -8.71 -22.82 5.93
N GLU A 206 -8.46 -21.86 6.81
CA GLU A 206 -9.45 -21.21 7.67
C GLU A 206 -9.57 -19.73 7.28
N ALA A 207 -10.77 -19.15 7.40
CA ALA A 207 -10.97 -17.73 7.13
C ALA A 207 -10.45 -16.86 8.28
N ASN A 208 -9.69 -15.80 8.00
CA ASN A 208 -9.08 -14.93 9.00
C ASN A 208 -10.08 -13.91 9.61
N VAL A 209 -11.31 -14.35 9.91
CA VAL A 209 -12.44 -13.48 10.33
C VAL A 209 -12.36 -13.05 11.80
N ASN A 210 -11.64 -13.80 12.64
CA ASN A 210 -11.45 -13.46 14.06
C ASN A 210 -10.80 -12.07 14.19
N ASN A 211 -11.38 -11.22 15.04
CA ASN A 211 -10.90 -9.86 15.33
C ASN A 211 -10.68 -8.98 14.07
N TRP A 212 -11.37 -9.27 12.96
CA TRP A 212 -11.13 -8.54 11.70
C TRP A 212 -11.39 -7.04 11.81
N MET A 213 -10.32 -6.25 11.69
CA MET A 213 -10.36 -4.78 11.69
C MET A 213 -10.27 -4.24 10.27
N PRO A 214 -11.32 -3.60 9.73
CA PRO A 214 -11.25 -2.91 8.45
C PRO A 214 -10.21 -1.79 8.46
N ASN A 215 -9.39 -1.69 7.42
CA ASN A 215 -8.44 -0.58 7.29
C ASN A 215 -9.22 0.73 7.04
N LYS A 216 -8.77 1.83 7.65
CA LYS A 216 -9.37 3.17 7.45
C LYS A 216 -8.85 3.87 6.18
N GLY A 217 -7.64 3.51 5.74
CA GLY A 217 -6.99 4.05 4.54
C GLY A 217 -7.14 3.19 3.30
N ASP A 218 -7.66 1.96 3.42
CA ASP A 218 -7.92 1.04 2.30
C ASP A 218 -9.38 0.53 2.38
N PRO A 219 -10.23 0.80 1.36
CA PRO A 219 -11.62 0.35 1.33
C PRO A 219 -11.80 -1.15 0.99
N ASN A 220 -10.73 -1.86 0.60
CA ASN A 220 -10.72 -3.26 0.15
C ASN A 220 -10.00 -4.22 1.11
N ALA A 221 -9.16 -3.70 2.02
CA ALA A 221 -8.39 -4.49 2.98
C ALA A 221 -8.69 -4.17 4.46
N GLY A 222 -8.24 -5.07 5.32
CA GLY A 222 -8.29 -5.02 6.78
C GLY A 222 -7.34 -6.07 7.32
N VAL A 223 -7.30 -6.27 8.64
CA VAL A 223 -6.39 -7.23 9.28
C VAL A 223 -7.15 -8.16 10.22
N GLY A 224 -6.86 -9.47 10.15
CA GLY A 224 -7.42 -10.48 11.05
C GLY A 224 -6.50 -10.83 12.23
N GLN A 225 -6.93 -11.76 13.07
CA GLN A 225 -6.16 -12.24 14.22
C GLN A 225 -4.80 -12.85 13.83
N TYR A 226 -4.73 -13.53 12.69
CA TYR A 226 -3.57 -14.35 12.30
C TYR A 226 -2.74 -13.68 11.22
N GLY A 227 -1.41 -13.80 11.33
CA GLY A 227 -0.45 -13.46 10.28
C GLY A 227 0.10 -14.70 9.58
N SER A 228 0.57 -14.56 8.33
CA SER A 228 1.15 -15.66 7.53
C SER A 228 2.62 -15.40 7.22
N CYS A 229 3.53 -15.97 8.01
CA CYS A 229 4.98 -15.77 7.93
C CYS A 229 5.67 -16.80 7.03
N CYS A 230 6.66 -16.40 6.24
CA CYS A 230 7.72 -17.30 5.74
C CYS A 230 8.95 -16.51 5.24
N ALA A 231 10.07 -17.21 5.01
CA ALA A 231 11.29 -16.59 4.49
C ALA A 231 11.08 -16.04 3.07
N GLU A 232 11.70 -14.89 2.81
CA GLU A 232 11.45 -14.04 1.64
C GLU A 232 12.76 -13.50 1.06
N MET A 233 12.82 -13.40 -0.27
CA MET A 233 14.00 -12.97 -1.02
C MET A 233 13.56 -12.03 -2.13
N ASP A 234 13.66 -10.74 -1.85
CA ASP A 234 13.31 -9.67 -2.78
C ASP A 234 14.40 -9.49 -3.82
N ILE A 235 14.09 -9.92 -5.03
CA ILE A 235 14.97 -9.73 -6.17
C ILE A 235 14.93 -8.27 -6.59
N TRP A 236 13.75 -7.65 -6.51
CA TRP A 236 13.52 -6.35 -7.10
C TRP A 236 12.27 -5.70 -6.51
N GLU A 237 12.45 -4.81 -5.53
CA GLU A 237 11.43 -3.84 -5.15
C GLU A 237 11.77 -2.51 -5.80
N SER A 238 10.82 -1.84 -6.45
CA SER A 238 11.18 -0.76 -7.37
C SER A 238 10.09 0.23 -7.75
N ASN A 239 10.55 1.43 -8.10
CA ASN A 239 9.90 2.30 -9.07
C ASN A 239 10.96 2.97 -9.96
N SER A 240 10.59 3.96 -10.78
CA SER A 240 11.55 4.64 -11.66
C SER A 240 12.60 5.46 -10.89
N ILE A 241 12.37 5.80 -9.62
CA ILE A 241 13.27 6.64 -8.82
C ILE A 241 14.26 5.80 -8.01
N SER A 242 13.84 4.67 -7.45
CA SER A 242 14.68 3.84 -6.59
C SER A 242 14.33 2.36 -6.68
N GLN A 243 15.29 1.52 -6.29
CA GLN A 243 15.14 0.07 -6.27
C GLN A 243 15.98 -0.54 -5.15
N ALA A 244 15.53 -1.68 -4.63
CA ALA A 244 16.22 -2.49 -3.65
C ALA A 244 16.22 -3.98 -4.06
N TYR A 245 17.15 -4.73 -3.50
CA TYR A 245 17.06 -6.17 -3.36
C TYR A 245 17.48 -6.55 -1.94
N THR A 246 16.78 -7.51 -1.33
CA THR A 246 16.77 -7.70 0.12
C THR A 246 16.61 -9.17 0.49
N SER A 247 17.37 -9.67 1.45
CA SER A 247 17.18 -11.02 2.00
C SER A 247 16.48 -10.97 3.37
N HIS A 248 15.38 -11.71 3.53
CA HIS A 248 14.58 -11.76 4.76
C HIS A 248 14.50 -13.21 5.30
N PRO A 249 15.49 -13.64 6.11
CA PRO A 249 15.46 -14.94 6.76
C PRO A 249 14.44 -14.99 7.90
N CYS A 250 13.86 -16.16 8.13
CA CYS A 250 13.01 -16.44 9.28
C CYS A 250 13.57 -17.61 10.11
N ALA A 251 13.28 -17.63 11.41
CA ALA A 251 13.65 -18.71 12.32
C ALA A 251 12.87 -20.03 12.09
N ARG A 252 12.02 -20.08 11.06
CA ARG A 252 11.22 -21.24 10.64
C ARG A 252 11.28 -21.34 9.11
N LEU A 253 11.32 -22.58 8.60
CA LEU A 253 11.25 -22.86 7.17
C LEU A 253 9.80 -23.18 6.75
N GLY A 254 9.40 -22.65 5.61
CA GLY A 254 8.07 -22.79 5.01
C GLY A 254 7.02 -21.87 5.62
N GLN A 255 5.81 -21.87 5.05
CA GLN A 255 4.67 -21.13 5.58
C GLN A 255 4.36 -21.50 7.03
N TYR A 256 4.15 -20.45 7.85
CA TYR A 256 3.84 -20.54 9.26
C TYR A 256 2.77 -19.52 9.66
N ARG A 257 1.66 -19.97 10.25
CA ARG A 257 0.65 -19.08 10.84
C ARG A 257 1.06 -18.66 12.25
N CYS A 258 1.37 -17.39 12.44
CA CYS A 258 1.56 -16.79 13.75
C CYS A 258 0.20 -16.38 14.36
N VAL A 259 0.12 -16.31 15.70
CA VAL A 259 -1.17 -16.14 16.41
C VAL A 259 -1.24 -14.98 17.40
N ASN A 260 -0.15 -14.23 17.57
CA ASN A 260 -0.04 -13.12 18.51
C ASN A 260 1.05 -12.14 18.07
N ALA A 261 0.93 -10.89 18.53
CA ALA A 261 1.76 -9.79 18.07
C ALA A 261 3.27 -9.96 18.28
N THR A 262 3.71 -10.64 19.34
CA THR A 262 5.13 -10.93 19.56
C THR A 262 5.64 -12.01 18.60
N GLU A 263 4.81 -12.95 18.17
CA GLU A 263 5.19 -13.99 17.20
C GLU A 263 5.14 -13.49 15.75
N CYS A 264 4.14 -12.67 15.42
CA CYS A 264 3.98 -12.01 14.12
C CYS A 264 4.91 -10.80 13.93
N GLY A 265 5.47 -10.28 15.02
CA GLY A 265 6.37 -9.12 15.02
C GLY A 265 5.65 -7.81 14.70
N ASP A 266 4.47 -7.58 15.27
CA ASP A 266 3.59 -6.48 14.87
C ASP A 266 4.16 -5.11 15.27
N ASP A 267 4.18 -4.19 14.30
CA ASP A 267 4.82 -2.88 14.44
C ASP A 267 4.06 -1.93 15.38
N ASP A 268 2.73 -2.02 15.41
CA ASP A 268 1.83 -1.18 16.23
C ASP A 268 1.99 -1.41 17.74
N THR A 269 2.44 -2.61 18.11
CA THR A 269 2.75 -3.05 19.47
C THR A 269 4.26 -3.05 19.77
N GLY A 270 5.09 -2.64 18.80
CA GLY A 270 6.54 -2.53 18.94
C GLY A 270 7.32 -3.85 18.84
N ASN A 271 6.69 -4.95 18.40
CA ASN A 271 7.28 -6.28 18.36
C ASN A 271 8.13 -6.57 17.10
N ARG A 272 8.38 -5.56 16.23
CA ARG A 272 9.00 -5.70 14.89
C ARG A 272 10.19 -6.66 14.81
N PHE A 273 11.06 -6.64 15.81
CA PHE A 273 12.31 -7.43 15.85
C PHE A 273 12.21 -8.71 16.70
N ASP A 274 11.08 -8.99 17.32
CA ASP A 274 10.87 -10.16 18.20
C ASP A 274 10.02 -11.27 17.55
N GLY A 275 9.40 -10.98 16.41
CA GLY A 275 8.69 -11.94 15.57
C GLY A 275 9.57 -13.05 14.99
N VAL A 276 8.93 -14.04 14.34
CA VAL A 276 9.63 -15.22 13.76
C VAL A 276 10.46 -14.90 12.52
N CYS A 277 10.21 -13.78 11.86
CA CYS A 277 10.89 -13.32 10.64
C CYS A 277 11.66 -12.02 10.87
N ASP A 278 12.64 -11.74 10.00
CA ASP A 278 13.30 -10.44 9.92
C ASP A 278 12.50 -9.50 9.00
N LYS A 279 11.80 -8.51 9.58
CA LYS A 279 10.99 -7.56 8.81
C LYS A 279 11.80 -6.46 8.10
N ASP A 280 13.03 -6.20 8.53
CA ASP A 280 13.90 -5.17 7.93
C ASP A 280 14.82 -5.73 6.84
N GLY A 281 15.10 -7.03 6.88
CA GLY A 281 15.95 -7.74 5.93
C GLY A 281 17.41 -7.28 5.96
N CYS A 282 18.22 -7.79 5.04
CA CYS A 282 19.48 -7.15 4.67
C CYS A 282 19.38 -6.57 3.26
N ASP A 283 19.24 -5.25 3.20
CA ASP A 283 18.88 -4.48 2.01
C ASP A 283 20.09 -3.94 1.24
N PHE A 284 20.00 -3.93 -0.10
CA PHE A 284 20.90 -3.20 -0.97
C PHE A 284 20.11 -2.30 -1.94
N ASN A 285 19.84 -1.08 -1.51
CA ASN A 285 19.41 0.03 -2.38
C ASN A 285 20.64 0.92 -2.70
N PRO A 286 21.05 1.08 -3.97
CA PRO A 286 22.21 1.91 -4.36
C PRO A 286 22.21 3.34 -3.84
N TRP A 287 21.03 3.99 -3.78
CA TRP A 287 20.91 5.34 -3.23
C TRP A 287 21.14 5.34 -1.73
N ARG A 288 20.55 4.38 -0.99
CA ARG A 288 20.79 4.20 0.46
C ARG A 288 22.25 3.89 0.78
N MET A 289 22.96 3.24 -0.17
CA MET A 289 24.39 2.97 -0.13
C MET A 289 25.27 4.14 -0.64
N ASN A 290 24.71 5.34 -0.80
CA ASN A 290 25.36 6.61 -1.21
C ASN A 290 25.91 6.63 -2.65
N SER A 291 25.38 5.77 -3.53
CA SER A 291 25.68 5.70 -4.98
C SER A 291 24.57 6.36 -5.81
N HIS A 292 24.29 7.64 -5.52
CA HIS A 292 23.16 8.42 -6.04
C HIS A 292 23.10 8.61 -7.58
N ASN A 293 24.15 8.27 -8.33
CA ASN A 293 24.19 8.33 -9.80
C ASN A 293 24.03 6.94 -10.48
N PHE A 294 23.78 5.89 -9.72
CA PHE A 294 23.73 4.53 -10.26
C PHE A 294 22.41 4.19 -10.96
N TYR A 295 21.27 4.50 -10.34
CA TYR A 295 19.94 4.12 -10.83
C TYR A 295 18.98 5.32 -10.75
N GLY A 296 18.17 5.51 -11.78
CA GLY A 296 17.12 6.53 -11.81
C GLY A 296 16.67 6.90 -13.22
N PRO A 297 15.79 7.90 -13.38
CA PRO A 297 15.20 8.23 -14.68
C PRO A 297 16.13 9.10 -15.54
N GLY A 298 16.67 8.53 -16.61
CA GLY A 298 17.41 9.23 -17.66
C GLY A 298 18.85 8.75 -17.84
N SER A 299 19.44 9.06 -19.00
CA SER A 299 20.75 8.56 -19.43
C SER A 299 21.96 9.15 -18.68
N GLN A 300 21.73 9.95 -17.64
CA GLN A 300 22.73 10.39 -16.67
C GLN A 300 22.99 9.37 -15.55
N PHE A 301 22.08 8.40 -15.37
CA PHE A 301 22.26 7.27 -14.46
C PHE A 301 22.95 6.09 -15.17
N ALA A 302 23.68 5.25 -14.43
CA ALA A 302 24.32 4.05 -15.00
C ALA A 302 23.29 3.00 -15.45
N VAL A 303 22.16 2.91 -14.77
CA VAL A 303 20.96 2.13 -15.13
C VAL A 303 19.81 3.12 -15.29
N ASP A 304 19.34 3.31 -16.53
CA ASP A 304 18.31 4.29 -16.88
C ASP A 304 16.91 3.68 -16.80
N SER A 305 16.14 4.04 -15.78
CA SER A 305 14.80 3.50 -15.50
C SER A 305 13.72 3.96 -16.49
N THR A 306 14.02 4.89 -17.41
CA THR A 306 13.10 5.27 -18.51
C THR A 306 13.03 4.21 -19.61
N LYS A 307 13.83 3.14 -19.52
CA LYS A 307 13.95 2.08 -20.51
C LYS A 307 13.89 0.71 -19.82
N PRO A 308 13.57 -0.37 -20.56
CA PRO A 308 13.68 -1.71 -20.03
C PRO A 308 15.09 -2.04 -19.52
N ILE A 309 15.16 -2.89 -18.49
CA ILE A 309 16.38 -3.33 -17.82
C ILE A 309 16.34 -4.85 -17.71
N THR A 310 17.40 -5.57 -18.09
CA THR A 310 17.59 -6.96 -17.65
C THR A 310 18.25 -6.93 -16.26
N VAL A 311 17.59 -7.51 -15.26
CA VAL A 311 18.10 -7.63 -13.89
C VAL A 311 18.60 -9.05 -13.68
N VAL A 312 19.83 -9.21 -13.19
CA VAL A 312 20.48 -10.51 -12.96
C VAL A 312 20.87 -10.66 -11.50
N THR A 313 20.51 -11.78 -10.88
CA THR A 313 20.83 -12.09 -9.49
C THR A 313 21.47 -13.48 -9.38
N GLN A 314 22.61 -13.56 -8.70
CA GLN A 314 23.39 -14.78 -8.53
C GLN A 314 23.50 -15.13 -7.05
N PHE A 315 23.23 -16.39 -6.71
CA PHE A 315 23.23 -16.88 -5.32
C PHE A 315 24.43 -17.79 -5.09
N ILE A 316 25.53 -17.22 -4.62
CA ILE A 316 26.82 -17.92 -4.49
C ILE A 316 26.87 -18.70 -3.18
N THR A 317 27.26 -19.97 -3.28
CA THR A 317 27.52 -20.85 -2.12
C THR A 317 29.00 -20.95 -1.79
N ASP A 318 29.31 -21.24 -0.52
CA ASP A 318 30.68 -21.38 0.01
C ASP A 318 31.54 -22.42 -0.72
N ASP A 319 30.93 -23.47 -1.25
CA ASP A 319 31.60 -24.52 -2.03
C ASP A 319 31.33 -24.47 -3.55
N ASN A 320 30.55 -23.48 -4.03
CA ASN A 320 30.04 -23.38 -5.42
C ASN A 320 29.23 -24.62 -5.87
N THR A 321 28.52 -25.27 -4.94
CA THR A 321 27.54 -26.33 -5.21
C THR A 321 26.13 -25.90 -4.84
N ASP A 322 25.14 -26.54 -5.46
CA ASP A 322 23.71 -26.42 -5.16
C ASP A 322 23.33 -26.89 -3.73
N THR A 323 24.30 -27.39 -2.95
CA THR A 323 24.12 -27.94 -1.60
C THR A 323 24.83 -27.17 -0.48
N GLY A 324 25.77 -26.28 -0.81
CA GLY A 324 26.53 -25.47 0.15
C GLY A 324 25.69 -24.47 0.94
N ASN A 325 26.36 -23.63 1.74
CA ASN A 325 25.74 -22.52 2.46
C ASN A 325 25.76 -21.27 1.55
N LEU A 326 24.66 -20.53 1.46
CA LEU A 326 24.63 -19.22 0.77
C LEU A 326 25.57 -18.24 1.51
N VAL A 327 26.45 -17.56 0.77
CA VAL A 327 27.42 -16.60 1.33
C VAL A 327 27.42 -15.23 0.64
N GLU A 328 26.96 -15.15 -0.62
CA GLU A 328 26.88 -13.90 -1.36
C GLU A 328 25.68 -13.91 -2.31
N ILE A 329 24.90 -12.81 -2.32
CA ILE A 329 23.90 -12.53 -3.35
C ILE A 329 24.44 -11.38 -4.21
N LYS A 330 24.86 -11.70 -5.43
CA LYS A 330 25.41 -10.72 -6.38
C LYS A 330 24.33 -10.19 -7.30
N ARG A 331 24.50 -8.94 -7.72
CA ARG A 331 23.64 -8.24 -8.67
C ARG A 331 24.48 -7.72 -9.84
N PHE A 332 23.94 -7.83 -11.05
CA PHE A 332 24.34 -6.98 -12.17
C PHE A 332 23.14 -6.76 -13.09
N TYR A 333 23.29 -5.85 -14.05
CA TYR A 333 22.26 -5.47 -15.01
C TYR A 333 22.78 -5.63 -16.44
N VAL A 334 21.87 -5.79 -17.39
CA VAL A 334 22.16 -5.58 -18.81
C VAL A 334 21.15 -4.58 -19.35
N GLN A 335 21.63 -3.50 -19.96
CA GLN A 335 20.77 -2.52 -20.61
C GLN A 335 21.37 -2.11 -21.96
N ASN A 336 20.55 -2.08 -23.01
CA ASN A 336 20.99 -1.86 -24.40
C ASN A 336 22.13 -2.81 -24.87
N GLY A 337 22.20 -4.02 -24.29
CA GLY A 337 23.27 -4.99 -24.54
C GLY A 337 24.58 -4.76 -23.77
N VAL A 338 24.66 -3.71 -22.95
CA VAL A 338 25.83 -3.41 -22.11
C VAL A 338 25.63 -4.00 -20.71
N LYS A 339 26.59 -4.80 -20.22
CA LYS A 339 26.63 -5.26 -18.82
C LYS A 339 27.05 -4.11 -17.91
N ILE A 340 26.30 -3.91 -16.84
CA ILE A 340 26.52 -2.91 -15.80
C ILE A 340 26.60 -3.66 -14.46
N ASP A 341 27.78 -3.73 -13.86
CA ASP A 341 27.95 -4.30 -12.52
C ASP A 341 27.26 -3.42 -11.46
N ASN A 342 26.78 -4.03 -10.36
CA ASN A 342 26.11 -3.28 -9.30
C ASN A 342 27.06 -2.27 -8.63
N SER A 343 26.52 -1.12 -8.22
CA SER A 343 27.23 -0.08 -7.47
C SER A 343 27.88 -0.64 -6.21
N ALA A 344 29.09 -0.20 -5.89
CA ALA A 344 29.65 -0.35 -4.56
C ALA A 344 28.98 0.58 -3.53
N ILE A 345 29.11 0.21 -2.26
CA ILE A 345 28.86 1.09 -1.12
C ILE A 345 29.86 2.26 -1.12
N ASN A 346 29.34 3.46 -0.86
CA ASN A 346 30.10 4.72 -0.90
C ASN A 346 30.00 5.49 0.45
N TRP A 347 30.03 4.76 1.57
CA TRP A 347 30.01 5.35 2.92
C TRP A 347 31.38 5.24 3.61
N THR A 348 31.83 6.33 4.23
CA THR A 348 33.09 6.35 4.99
C THR A 348 33.02 5.44 6.22
N GLY A 349 33.98 4.52 6.35
CA GLY A 349 34.15 3.66 7.53
C GLY A 349 33.59 2.24 7.39
N ILE A 350 33.02 1.89 6.23
CA ILE A 350 32.64 0.51 5.87
C ILE A 350 33.23 0.14 4.50
N ASP A 351 33.26 -1.16 4.17
CA ASP A 351 33.90 -1.66 2.95
C ASP A 351 33.06 -1.34 1.69
N PRO A 352 33.68 -1.08 0.53
CA PRO A 352 33.00 -0.78 -0.73
C PRO A 352 32.47 -2.04 -1.41
N ILE A 353 31.64 -2.82 -0.71
CA ILE A 353 31.00 -4.05 -1.18
C ILE A 353 29.86 -3.70 -2.15
N ASN A 354 29.63 -4.53 -3.18
CA ASN A 354 28.57 -4.32 -4.18
C ASN A 354 27.54 -5.48 -4.27
N SER A 355 27.46 -6.30 -3.23
CA SER A 355 26.63 -7.49 -3.09
C SER A 355 26.11 -7.62 -1.66
N ILE A 356 25.09 -8.46 -1.45
CA ILE A 356 24.69 -8.84 -0.08
C ILE A 356 25.61 -9.96 0.40
N THR A 357 26.26 -9.73 1.53
CA THR A 357 27.05 -10.69 2.30
C THR A 357 26.78 -10.43 3.78
N ASP A 358 26.93 -11.41 4.68
CA ASP A 358 26.75 -11.16 6.12
C ASP A 358 27.73 -10.06 6.63
N GLN A 359 28.93 -9.91 6.02
CA GLN A 359 29.84 -8.79 6.28
C GLN A 359 29.21 -7.44 5.91
N MET A 360 28.61 -7.33 4.72
CA MET A 360 27.89 -6.13 4.29
C MET A 360 26.75 -5.81 5.25
N CYS A 361 25.90 -6.80 5.58
CA CYS A 361 24.77 -6.64 6.51
C CYS A 361 25.21 -6.13 7.88
N ASN A 362 26.28 -6.72 8.44
CA ASN A 362 26.82 -6.31 9.73
C ASN A 362 27.35 -4.87 9.71
N GLN A 363 28.02 -4.47 8.63
CA GLN A 363 28.57 -3.13 8.48
C GLN A 363 27.51 -2.06 8.22
N SER A 364 26.56 -2.31 7.30
CA SER A 364 25.52 -1.35 6.92
C SER A 364 24.55 -1.08 8.07
N LYS A 365 23.97 -2.12 8.68
CA LYS A 365 23.07 -1.98 9.85
C LYS A 365 23.78 -1.26 11.01
N SER A 366 25.05 -1.58 11.28
CA SER A 366 25.85 -0.90 12.31
C SER A 366 26.16 0.57 12.00
N LEU A 367 26.29 0.95 10.73
CA LEU A 367 26.50 2.35 10.32
C LEU A 367 25.20 3.17 10.39
N PHE A 368 24.07 2.57 9.99
CA PHE A 368 22.76 3.23 9.94
C PHE A 368 22.08 3.33 11.33
N GLY A 369 22.58 2.56 12.30
CA GLY A 369 22.00 2.43 13.63
C GLY A 369 20.69 1.64 13.62
N ASP A 370 20.62 0.63 12.75
CA ASP A 370 19.44 -0.24 12.57
C ASP A 370 19.67 -1.58 13.29
N PRO A 371 18.65 -2.21 13.90
CA PRO A 371 18.76 -3.55 14.47
C PRO A 371 19.10 -4.60 13.40
N ASN A 372 20.14 -5.40 13.65
CA ASN A 372 20.55 -6.47 12.75
C ASN A 372 19.81 -7.78 13.08
N ASP A 373 18.49 -7.77 12.89
CA ASP A 373 17.66 -8.96 13.10
C ASP A 373 17.92 -10.04 12.03
N HIS A 374 18.38 -9.67 10.83
CA HIS A 374 18.95 -10.56 9.82
C HIS A 374 19.94 -11.58 10.42
N ALA A 375 20.94 -11.09 11.18
CA ALA A 375 21.89 -11.96 11.87
C ALA A 375 21.25 -12.76 13.02
N LYS A 376 20.30 -12.18 13.78
CA LYS A 376 19.54 -12.85 14.84
C LYS A 376 18.65 -13.99 14.30
N LYS A 377 18.18 -13.89 13.05
CA LYS A 377 17.44 -14.93 12.32
C LYS A 377 18.33 -15.92 11.56
N GLY A 378 19.66 -15.77 11.60
CA GLY A 378 20.63 -16.72 11.05
C GLY A 378 21.26 -16.34 9.71
N GLY A 379 21.08 -15.09 9.27
CA GLY A 379 21.79 -14.47 8.14
C GLY A 379 21.55 -15.13 6.78
N LEU A 380 22.50 -14.96 5.86
CA LEU A 380 22.42 -15.57 4.54
C LEU A 380 22.35 -17.09 4.59
N LYS A 381 22.91 -17.74 5.60
CA LYS A 381 22.76 -19.19 5.78
C LYS A 381 21.29 -19.60 5.97
N ALA A 382 20.53 -18.90 6.81
CA ALA A 382 19.11 -19.20 7.03
C ALA A 382 18.28 -18.93 5.76
N MET A 383 18.56 -17.82 5.06
CA MET A 383 17.99 -17.54 3.74
C MET A 383 18.29 -18.68 2.74
N GLY A 384 19.52 -19.17 2.74
CA GLY A 384 19.97 -20.25 1.87
C GLY A 384 19.23 -21.57 2.06
N GLU A 385 18.90 -21.95 3.29
CA GLU A 385 18.12 -23.17 3.55
C GLU A 385 16.66 -23.07 3.03
N ALA A 386 16.08 -21.85 2.96
CA ALA A 386 14.80 -21.63 2.27
C ALA A 386 14.95 -21.75 0.75
N LEU A 387 15.96 -21.07 0.15
CA LEU A 387 16.26 -21.14 -1.28
C LEU A 387 16.65 -22.55 -1.79
N LYS A 388 17.13 -23.41 -0.89
CA LYS A 388 17.51 -24.82 -1.12
C LYS A 388 16.31 -25.77 -1.00
N SER A 389 15.42 -25.50 -0.05
CA SER A 389 14.14 -26.20 0.12
C SER A 389 13.27 -26.00 -1.12
N GLY A 390 13.15 -24.74 -1.56
CA GLY A 390 12.39 -24.31 -2.72
C GLY A 390 11.47 -23.14 -2.39
N VAL A 391 11.33 -22.20 -3.32
CA VAL A 391 10.55 -20.96 -3.19
C VAL A 391 9.66 -20.72 -4.42
N VAL A 392 8.56 -20.00 -4.23
CA VAL A 392 7.61 -19.60 -5.28
C VAL A 392 7.96 -18.21 -5.79
N LEU A 393 7.98 -18.02 -7.12
CA LEU A 393 8.14 -16.72 -7.75
C LEU A 393 6.85 -15.90 -7.65
N THR A 394 6.94 -14.71 -7.07
CA THR A 394 5.87 -13.73 -6.93
C THR A 394 6.16 -12.46 -7.73
N MET A 395 5.13 -11.88 -8.33
CA MET A 395 5.17 -10.60 -9.06
C MET A 395 4.00 -9.73 -8.61
N SER A 396 4.23 -8.46 -8.30
CA SER A 396 3.17 -7.54 -7.85
C SER A 396 3.36 -6.10 -8.32
N LEU A 397 2.29 -5.32 -8.14
CA LEU A 397 2.29 -3.85 -8.19
C LEU A 397 1.37 -3.34 -7.08
N TRP A 398 1.85 -2.45 -6.21
CA TRP A 398 1.13 -2.01 -5.02
C TRP A 398 1.43 -0.56 -4.59
N THR A 399 0.53 -0.02 -3.77
CA THR A 399 0.64 1.22 -3.00
C THR A 399 0.76 0.89 -1.51
N ASP A 400 1.57 1.64 -0.77
CA ASP A 400 1.89 1.35 0.63
C ASP A 400 1.02 2.17 1.61
N HIS A 401 0.05 1.52 2.24
CA HIS A 401 -0.85 2.13 3.24
C HIS A 401 -0.25 2.24 4.66
N ALA A 402 0.98 1.76 4.89
CA ALA A 402 1.66 1.83 6.19
C ALA A 402 2.73 2.92 6.23
N ALA A 403 3.53 3.05 5.17
CA ALA A 403 4.70 3.94 5.10
C ALA A 403 4.89 4.66 3.74
N ASN A 404 3.89 4.68 2.87
CA ASN A 404 3.86 5.44 1.61
C ASN A 404 5.06 5.17 0.65
N CYS A 405 5.68 3.99 0.71
CA CYS A 405 6.94 3.61 0.01
C CYS A 405 8.16 4.47 0.38
N LEU A 406 8.08 5.32 1.40
CA LEU A 406 9.13 6.28 1.74
C LEU A 406 10.43 5.60 2.22
N TRP A 407 10.32 4.36 2.69
CA TRP A 407 11.43 3.47 3.03
C TRP A 407 12.21 3.00 1.80
N LEU A 408 11.59 2.96 0.61
CA LEU A 408 12.18 2.58 -0.67
C LEU A 408 12.75 3.79 -1.44
N ASP A 409 12.00 4.89 -1.54
CA ASP A 409 12.26 5.96 -2.54
C ASP A 409 12.45 7.39 -1.98
N SER A 410 12.34 7.58 -0.67
CA SER A 410 12.35 8.89 -0.01
C SER A 410 13.35 8.94 1.16
N SER A 411 13.08 9.77 2.17
CA SER A 411 13.81 9.79 3.44
C SER A 411 12.98 9.18 4.55
N TYR A 412 13.52 8.16 5.23
CA TYR A 412 12.81 7.38 6.24
C TYR A 412 13.75 6.86 7.35
N PRO A 413 13.29 6.76 8.60
CA PRO A 413 12.01 7.27 9.13
C PRO A 413 11.98 8.80 9.19
N LEU A 414 10.77 9.37 9.09
CA LEU A 414 10.53 10.82 8.94
C LEU A 414 11.04 11.71 10.10
N ASN A 415 11.45 11.11 11.22
CA ASN A 415 12.00 11.79 12.39
C ASN A 415 13.54 11.77 12.46
N LYS A 416 14.25 11.02 11.59
CA LYS A 416 15.72 11.09 11.47
C LYS A 416 16.12 12.19 10.47
N ASN A 417 17.28 12.82 10.69
CA ASN A 417 17.85 13.80 9.76
C ASN A 417 18.30 13.11 8.46
N THR A 418 17.93 13.65 7.30
CA THR A 418 18.16 13.07 5.97
C THR A 418 19.64 12.91 5.61
N SER A 419 20.53 13.70 6.22
CA SER A 419 21.99 13.61 6.05
C SER A 419 22.64 12.48 6.85
N LEU A 420 21.90 11.71 7.65
CA LEU A 420 22.44 10.56 8.37
C LEU A 420 22.52 9.32 7.45
N PRO A 421 23.57 8.49 7.57
CA PRO A 421 23.69 7.24 6.82
C PRO A 421 22.42 6.37 6.91
N GLY A 422 21.98 5.85 5.77
CA GLY A 422 20.82 4.97 5.67
C GLY A 422 19.45 5.64 5.79
N VAL A 423 19.37 6.97 5.96
CA VAL A 423 18.08 7.68 6.07
C VAL A 423 17.49 8.04 4.70
N ALA A 424 18.30 8.54 3.77
CA ALA A 424 17.87 8.77 2.38
C ALA A 424 17.94 7.47 1.55
N ARG A 425 16.89 7.17 0.78
CA ARG A 425 16.75 5.97 -0.08
C ARG A 425 16.34 6.28 -1.52
N GLY A 426 15.96 7.53 -1.81
CA GLY A 426 15.73 8.07 -3.15
C GLY A 426 15.47 9.58 -3.12
N THR A 427 15.01 10.13 -4.26
CA THR A 427 14.71 11.58 -4.40
C THR A 427 13.26 11.96 -4.13
N CYS A 428 12.38 11.03 -3.78
CA CYS A 428 10.96 11.33 -3.58
C CYS A 428 10.76 12.21 -2.34
N ALA A 429 9.84 13.18 -2.42
CA ALA A 429 9.55 14.05 -1.28
C ALA A 429 8.77 13.29 -0.21
N THR A 430 9.03 13.60 1.06
CA THR A 430 8.46 12.91 2.25
C THR A 430 6.94 13.05 2.41
N THR A 431 6.30 13.84 1.55
CA THR A 431 4.84 14.03 1.45
C THR A 431 4.20 13.26 0.28
N THR A 432 4.99 12.54 -0.52
CA THR A 432 4.49 11.71 -1.63
C THR A 432 4.06 10.32 -1.15
N GLY A 433 3.56 9.50 -2.07
CA GLY A 433 3.25 8.09 -1.84
C GLY A 433 1.99 7.77 -1.06
N VAL A 434 1.22 8.78 -0.63
CA VAL A 434 -0.12 8.59 -0.05
C VAL A 434 -1.00 7.83 -1.05
N PRO A 435 -1.46 6.59 -0.76
CA PRO A 435 -2.08 5.69 -1.75
C PRO A 435 -3.21 6.33 -2.58
N ALA A 436 -4.20 6.93 -1.91
CA ALA A 436 -5.33 7.59 -2.58
C ALA A 436 -4.94 8.78 -3.49
N GLN A 437 -3.74 9.36 -3.32
CA GLN A 437 -3.20 10.36 -4.25
C GLN A 437 -2.51 9.69 -5.44
N VAL A 438 -1.73 8.63 -5.20
CA VAL A 438 -1.01 7.87 -6.23
C VAL A 438 -1.99 7.17 -7.17
N GLU A 439 -3.02 6.51 -6.63
CA GLU A 439 -4.10 5.87 -7.37
C GLU A 439 -4.87 6.83 -8.27
N ALA A 440 -5.13 8.06 -7.78
CA ALA A 440 -5.86 9.08 -8.52
C ALA A 440 -5.00 9.79 -9.59
N GLN A 441 -3.70 9.97 -9.34
CA GLN A 441 -2.77 10.63 -10.28
C GLN A 441 -2.23 9.67 -11.35
N PHE A 442 -2.02 8.41 -11.00
CA PHE A 442 -1.35 7.41 -11.83
C PHE A 442 -2.13 6.10 -12.02
N PRO A 443 -3.48 6.12 -12.26
CA PRO A 443 -4.28 4.90 -12.35
C PRO A 443 -3.84 3.94 -13.46
N THR A 444 -3.21 4.48 -14.51
CA THR A 444 -2.67 3.70 -15.64
C THR A 444 -1.22 3.28 -15.48
N ALA A 445 -0.56 3.58 -14.35
CA ALA A 445 0.80 3.11 -14.07
C ALA A 445 0.87 1.60 -14.24
N THR A 446 1.82 1.14 -15.07
CA THR A 446 1.92 -0.27 -15.47
C THR A 446 3.36 -0.74 -15.36
N VAL A 447 3.61 -1.75 -14.51
CA VAL A 447 4.89 -2.47 -14.49
C VAL A 447 4.84 -3.64 -15.48
N LYS A 448 5.99 -3.97 -16.05
CA LYS A 448 6.13 -5.09 -16.98
C LYS A 448 7.26 -6.00 -16.50
N TYR A 449 7.00 -7.30 -16.40
CA TYR A 449 8.02 -8.32 -16.16
C TYR A 449 8.01 -9.29 -17.32
N GLY A 450 9.15 -9.88 -17.65
CA GLY A 450 9.18 -10.95 -18.64
C GLY A 450 10.56 -11.52 -18.88
N ASN A 451 10.66 -12.37 -19.90
CA ASN A 451 11.91 -13.01 -20.30
C ASN A 451 12.59 -13.68 -19.09
N ILE A 452 11.81 -14.40 -18.28
CA ILE A 452 12.23 -15.00 -17.02
C ILE A 452 13.11 -16.22 -17.31
N ARG A 453 14.35 -16.19 -16.85
CA ARG A 453 15.39 -17.21 -17.05
C ARG A 453 15.98 -17.63 -15.70
N VAL A 454 16.16 -18.93 -15.49
CA VAL A 454 16.94 -19.48 -14.36
C VAL A 454 17.94 -20.49 -14.89
N GLY A 455 19.16 -20.54 -14.35
CA GLY A 455 20.16 -21.53 -14.76
C GLY A 455 21.40 -21.53 -13.87
N ASP A 456 22.44 -22.24 -14.29
CA ASP A 456 23.75 -22.15 -13.65
C ASP A 456 24.36 -20.74 -13.81
N LEU A 457 25.32 -20.40 -12.95
CA LEU A 457 25.95 -19.07 -12.92
C LEU A 457 26.53 -18.68 -14.29
N GLY A 458 26.12 -17.51 -14.80
CA GLY A 458 26.51 -16.96 -16.10
C GLY A 458 25.74 -17.48 -17.32
N THR A 459 24.74 -18.36 -17.15
CA THR A 459 24.03 -19.00 -18.29
C THR A 459 22.81 -18.22 -18.80
N THR A 460 22.28 -17.24 -18.06
CA THR A 460 21.02 -16.56 -18.42
C THR A 460 21.21 -15.33 -19.33
N THR A 461 22.44 -14.82 -19.42
CA THR A 461 22.80 -13.67 -20.27
C THR A 461 23.60 -14.05 -21.51
N GLY A 462 24.03 -15.32 -21.62
CA GLY A 462 24.59 -15.89 -22.85
C GLY A 462 23.48 -16.38 -23.79
N GLN A 463 23.65 -16.20 -25.10
CA GLN A 463 22.63 -16.55 -26.11
C GLN A 463 21.25 -15.89 -25.91
N VAL A 464 21.21 -14.56 -25.94
CA VAL A 464 20.09 -13.87 -26.61
C VAL A 464 20.52 -13.67 -28.07
N PRO A 465 19.98 -14.44 -29.05
CA PRO A 465 20.14 -14.10 -30.45
C PRO A 465 19.55 -12.71 -30.69
N PRO A 466 20.16 -11.85 -31.54
CA PRO A 466 19.48 -10.65 -32.02
C PRO A 466 18.12 -11.05 -32.58
N ALA A 467 17.04 -10.37 -32.19
CA ALA A 467 15.66 -10.80 -32.43
C ALA A 467 15.39 -11.10 -33.91
N THR A 468 15.58 -12.37 -34.29
CA THR A 468 15.53 -12.80 -35.68
C THR A 468 14.08 -12.89 -36.12
N VAL A 469 13.68 -11.94 -36.95
CA VAL A 469 12.41 -11.97 -37.69
C VAL A 469 12.24 -13.37 -38.28
N ALA A 470 11.16 -14.05 -37.89
CA ALA A 470 11.02 -15.48 -38.08
C ALA A 470 11.18 -15.87 -39.57
N PRO A 471 12.11 -16.79 -39.93
CA PRO A 471 12.22 -17.28 -41.29
C PRO A 471 10.95 -18.04 -41.68
N THR A 472 10.12 -17.46 -42.55
CA THR A 472 8.86 -18.07 -42.99
C THR A 472 9.14 -19.31 -43.83
N THR A 473 9.09 -20.49 -43.22
CA THR A 473 9.24 -21.79 -43.89
C THR A 473 8.01 -22.14 -44.72
N ALA A 474 7.93 -21.56 -45.92
CA ALA A 474 6.98 -21.98 -46.94
C ALA A 474 7.27 -23.44 -47.38
N PRO A 475 6.23 -24.27 -47.61
CA PRO A 475 6.41 -25.67 -48.01
C PRO A 475 6.96 -25.78 -49.43
N THR A 476 7.70 -26.87 -49.69
CA THR A 476 8.32 -27.17 -50.98
C THR A 476 7.29 -27.42 -52.08
N THR A 477 7.47 -26.76 -53.22
CA THR A 477 6.74 -27.03 -54.48
C THR A 477 7.68 -27.57 -55.56
N SER A 478 7.16 -28.44 -56.42
CA SER A 478 7.92 -29.11 -57.48
C SER A 478 7.62 -28.52 -58.86
N SER A 479 8.61 -28.57 -59.75
CA SER A 479 8.55 -28.29 -61.20
C SER A 479 8.15 -26.87 -61.66
N ALA A 480 9.14 -26.16 -62.20
CA ALA A 480 9.03 -24.99 -63.09
C ALA A 480 8.64 -25.44 -64.54
N PRO A 481 8.58 -24.60 -65.61
CA PRO A 481 9.09 -23.22 -65.80
C PRO A 481 8.01 -22.25 -66.37
N GLN A 482 8.24 -21.02 -66.89
CA GLN A 482 9.45 -20.34 -67.39
C GLN A 482 9.23 -18.81 -67.54
N SER A 483 10.30 -17.98 -67.40
CA SER A 483 10.51 -16.62 -68.00
C SER A 483 9.45 -15.49 -67.83
N SER A 484 9.79 -14.20 -67.69
CA SER A 484 11.08 -13.48 -67.60
C SER A 484 10.89 -11.99 -67.20
N SER A 485 12.01 -11.27 -67.02
CA SER A 485 12.18 -9.79 -67.01
C SER A 485 11.62 -8.94 -65.83
N THR A 486 12.57 -8.27 -65.17
CA THR A 486 12.45 -7.08 -64.29
C THR A 486 12.48 -5.77 -65.14
N PRO A 487 12.52 -4.53 -64.60
CA PRO A 487 12.33 -4.02 -63.22
C PRO A 487 11.33 -2.82 -63.11
N ALA A 488 11.01 -2.37 -61.88
CA ALA A 488 11.03 -0.95 -61.40
C ALA A 488 10.19 -0.70 -60.11
N TYR A 489 10.66 0.24 -59.28
CA TYR A 489 9.91 0.92 -58.19
C TYR A 489 9.27 2.23 -58.77
N PRO A 490 8.24 2.90 -58.18
CA PRO A 490 8.27 3.30 -56.76
C PRO A 490 6.93 3.51 -55.97
N THR A 491 7.10 3.68 -54.65
CA THR A 491 6.33 4.52 -53.68
C THR A 491 4.91 4.17 -53.19
N SER A 492 4.77 4.35 -51.87
CA SER A 492 3.56 4.52 -51.03
C SER A 492 2.61 3.33 -50.78
N PRO A 493 2.12 3.14 -49.54
CA PRO A 493 1.21 2.06 -49.18
C PRO A 493 -0.26 2.43 -49.45
N SER A 494 -1.06 1.43 -49.82
CA SER A 494 -2.53 1.47 -49.74
C SER A 494 -3.03 0.35 -48.82
N SER A 495 -4.25 0.50 -48.30
CA SER A 495 -4.87 -0.48 -47.41
C SER A 495 -5.14 -1.81 -48.12
N SER A 496 -5.09 -2.91 -47.36
CA SER A 496 -5.68 -4.18 -47.77
C SER A 496 -6.67 -4.65 -46.71
N SER A 497 -7.87 -5.05 -47.15
CA SER A 497 -9.04 -5.28 -46.30
C SER A 497 -9.41 -6.77 -46.28
N GLY A 498 -8.76 -7.54 -45.42
CA GLY A 498 -9.26 -8.87 -45.05
C GLY A 498 -10.55 -8.75 -44.20
N PRO A 499 -11.33 -9.84 -44.05
CA PRO A 499 -12.41 -9.87 -43.08
C PRO A 499 -11.87 -9.91 -41.63
N VAL A 500 -12.62 -9.34 -40.69
CA VAL A 500 -12.30 -9.33 -39.26
C VAL A 500 -12.41 -10.74 -38.69
N VAL A 501 -11.33 -11.23 -38.09
CA VAL A 501 -11.31 -12.54 -37.40
C VAL A 501 -12.31 -12.60 -36.25
N ARG A 502 -12.70 -13.81 -35.82
CA ARG A 502 -13.56 -14.01 -34.64
C ARG A 502 -13.00 -13.24 -33.43
N TYR A 503 -13.89 -12.58 -32.69
CA TYR A 503 -13.62 -11.66 -31.57
C TYR A 503 -12.86 -10.37 -31.91
N GLY A 504 -12.56 -10.10 -33.18
CA GLY A 504 -12.03 -8.79 -33.62
C GLY A 504 -13.11 -7.70 -33.65
N GLN A 505 -12.70 -6.44 -33.52
CA GLN A 505 -13.60 -5.28 -33.67
C GLN A 505 -13.99 -5.10 -35.15
N CYS A 506 -15.28 -4.89 -35.41
CA CYS A 506 -15.90 -4.73 -36.72
C CYS A 506 -16.82 -3.50 -36.82
N GLY A 507 -16.85 -2.64 -35.80
CA GLY A 507 -17.67 -1.45 -35.81
C GLY A 507 -17.45 -0.53 -34.62
N GLY A 508 -18.09 0.63 -34.68
CA GLY A 508 -17.94 1.74 -33.76
C GLY A 508 -17.87 3.08 -34.50
N LYS A 509 -18.37 4.14 -33.88
CA LYS A 509 -18.50 5.51 -34.43
C LYS A 509 -17.25 6.04 -35.13
N ASP A 510 -16.07 5.74 -34.60
CA ASP A 510 -14.78 6.13 -35.17
C ASP A 510 -13.95 5.00 -35.79
N TYR A 511 -14.47 3.77 -35.79
CA TYR A 511 -13.78 2.62 -36.35
C TYR A 511 -13.63 2.75 -37.88
N LYS A 512 -12.38 2.79 -38.37
CA LYS A 512 -12.06 2.92 -39.81
C LYS A 512 -11.59 1.60 -40.45
N GLY A 513 -11.68 0.48 -39.72
CA GLY A 513 -11.36 -0.84 -40.23
C GLY A 513 -12.50 -1.46 -41.05
N THR A 514 -12.30 -2.72 -41.47
CA THR A 514 -13.32 -3.52 -42.16
C THR A 514 -14.48 -3.88 -41.24
N THR A 515 -15.72 -3.71 -41.70
CA THR A 515 -16.93 -4.09 -40.95
C THR A 515 -17.40 -5.52 -41.24
N THR A 516 -16.72 -6.23 -42.16
CA THR A 516 -17.08 -7.58 -42.58
C THR A 516 -16.35 -8.61 -41.72
N CYS A 517 -17.09 -9.43 -40.99
CA CYS A 517 -16.53 -10.55 -40.22
C CYS A 517 -16.07 -11.70 -41.12
N GLN A 518 -15.18 -12.54 -40.59
CA GLN A 518 -14.87 -13.87 -41.11
C GLN A 518 -16.15 -14.71 -41.16
N ALA A 519 -16.18 -15.71 -42.05
CA ALA A 519 -17.25 -16.70 -42.11
C ALA A 519 -17.58 -17.28 -40.72
N ASP A 520 -18.85 -17.62 -40.53
CA ASP A 520 -19.44 -18.12 -39.27
C ASP A 520 -19.39 -17.12 -38.10
N CYS A 521 -19.23 -15.81 -38.36
CA CYS A 521 -19.32 -14.73 -37.38
C CYS A 521 -20.19 -13.57 -37.90
N VAL A 522 -20.86 -12.87 -36.99
CA VAL A 522 -21.72 -11.70 -37.24
C VAL A 522 -21.21 -10.53 -36.39
N CYS A 523 -21.25 -9.31 -36.94
CA CYS A 523 -20.84 -8.12 -36.21
C CYS A 523 -21.92 -7.70 -35.20
N HIS A 524 -21.70 -7.97 -33.91
CA HIS A 524 -22.60 -7.61 -32.82
C HIS A 524 -22.19 -6.26 -32.22
N ALA A 525 -23.14 -5.32 -32.10
CA ALA A 525 -22.89 -3.99 -31.54
C ALA A 525 -23.12 -3.98 -30.02
N TYR A 526 -22.09 -3.65 -29.25
CA TYR A 526 -22.16 -3.50 -27.80
C TYR A 526 -22.45 -2.05 -27.37
N SER A 527 -22.05 -1.07 -28.18
CA SER A 527 -22.37 0.35 -27.99
C SER A 527 -22.29 1.10 -29.33
N GLU A 528 -22.60 2.40 -29.36
CA GLU A 528 -22.33 3.22 -30.55
C GLU A 528 -20.82 3.30 -30.89
N TRP A 529 -19.93 3.07 -29.91
CA TRP A 529 -18.48 3.19 -30.06
C TRP A 529 -17.77 1.86 -30.36
N TYR A 530 -18.42 0.71 -30.20
CA TYR A 530 -17.79 -0.61 -30.34
C TYR A 530 -18.74 -1.73 -30.79
N SER A 531 -18.31 -2.48 -31.80
CA SER A 531 -18.95 -3.72 -32.29
C SER A 531 -17.90 -4.81 -32.57
N GLN A 532 -18.22 -6.08 -32.33
CA GLN A 532 -17.30 -7.22 -32.37
C GLN A 532 -17.85 -8.41 -33.18
N CYS A 533 -16.98 -9.19 -33.83
CA CYS A 533 -17.37 -10.39 -34.57
C CYS A 533 -17.61 -11.58 -33.65
N LEU A 534 -18.87 -11.97 -33.46
CA LEU A 534 -19.29 -13.09 -32.62
C LEU A 534 -19.92 -14.22 -33.45
N PRO A 535 -19.74 -15.50 -33.07
CA PRO A 535 -20.56 -16.60 -33.56
C PRO A 535 -22.05 -16.38 -33.25
N PRO A 536 -23.00 -16.77 -34.13
CA PRO A 536 -24.43 -16.57 -33.91
C PRO A 536 -24.98 -17.18 -32.61
N ASN A 537 -24.34 -18.25 -32.11
CA ASN A 537 -24.66 -18.92 -30.84
C ASN A 537 -24.11 -18.22 -29.59
N GLU A 538 -23.26 -17.20 -29.74
CA GLU A 538 -22.65 -16.40 -28.67
C GLU A 538 -23.23 -14.99 -28.57
N ILE A 539 -24.19 -14.64 -29.44
CA ILE A 539 -24.91 -13.36 -29.38
C ILE A 539 -25.95 -13.41 -28.25
N PRO A 540 -25.94 -12.47 -27.28
CA PRO A 540 -26.93 -12.42 -26.22
C PRO A 540 -28.34 -12.20 -26.77
N VAL A 541 -29.26 -13.12 -26.49
CA VAL A 541 -30.68 -12.99 -26.86
C VAL A 541 -31.38 -12.03 -25.88
N PRO A 542 -32.01 -10.93 -26.35
CA PRO A 542 -32.69 -10.00 -25.45
C PRO A 542 -33.90 -10.63 -24.77
N THR A 543 -33.80 -10.89 -23.46
CA THR A 543 -34.94 -11.32 -22.63
C THR A 543 -35.93 -10.16 -22.48
N GLN A 544 -37.09 -10.28 -23.14
CA GLN A 544 -38.18 -9.31 -22.98
C GLN A 544 -38.73 -9.35 -21.55
N SER A 545 -38.83 -8.18 -20.91
CA SER A 545 -39.48 -8.01 -19.61
C SER A 545 -40.73 -7.12 -19.76
N PRO A 546 -41.82 -7.33 -18.99
CA PRO A 546 -43.10 -6.67 -19.27
C PRO A 546 -43.09 -5.15 -19.05
N ALA A 547 -43.85 -4.43 -19.88
CA ALA A 547 -43.96 -2.98 -19.80
C ALA A 547 -44.86 -2.52 -18.63
N THR A 548 -44.44 -1.45 -17.94
CA THR A 548 -45.26 -0.68 -16.99
C THR A 548 -45.47 0.74 -17.52
N SER A 549 -46.70 1.24 -17.41
CA SER A 549 -47.15 2.49 -18.04
C SER A 549 -46.92 3.73 -17.17
N SER A 550 -46.58 4.85 -17.79
CA SER A 550 -46.44 6.17 -17.15
C SER A 550 -47.77 6.93 -17.04
N SER A 551 -47.88 7.81 -16.03
CA SER A 551 -48.96 8.80 -15.87
C SER A 551 -48.44 10.05 -15.16
N SER A 552 -48.94 11.24 -15.50
CA SER A 552 -48.24 12.51 -15.25
C SER A 552 -49.06 13.60 -14.53
N ALA A 553 -48.47 14.18 -13.47
CA ALA A 553 -48.75 15.51 -12.87
C ALA A 553 -50.17 15.74 -12.26
N PRO A 554 -50.33 16.66 -11.28
CA PRO A 554 -50.25 18.11 -11.51
C PRO A 554 -49.43 18.91 -10.47
N ALA A 555 -49.45 20.25 -10.60
CA ALA A 555 -48.58 21.22 -9.89
C ALA A 555 -49.16 21.78 -8.57
N PRO A 556 -48.34 22.39 -7.68
CA PRO A 556 -48.77 22.90 -6.36
C PRO A 556 -49.43 24.29 -6.39
N CYS A 557 -50.21 24.61 -5.34
CA CYS A 557 -50.86 25.91 -5.15
C CYS A 557 -50.09 26.87 -4.23
N HIS A 558 -50.24 28.18 -4.45
CA HIS A 558 -49.71 29.25 -3.60
C HIS A 558 -50.66 29.66 -2.47
N VAL A 559 -50.09 30.14 -1.36
CA VAL A 559 -50.68 31.19 -0.51
C VAL A 559 -49.57 32.21 -0.16
N ARG A 560 -49.90 33.51 -0.11
CA ARG A 560 -49.03 34.61 0.35
C ARG A 560 -49.82 35.49 1.34
N TYR A 561 -49.15 36.02 2.37
CA TYR A 561 -49.33 37.36 2.99
C TYR A 561 -48.09 37.55 3.94
N THR A 562 -47.15 38.48 3.72
CA THR A 562 -47.11 39.91 4.14
C THR A 562 -47.35 40.15 5.65
N SER A 563 -46.63 41.00 6.38
CA SER A 563 -45.35 41.75 6.17
C SER A 563 -44.91 42.42 7.49
N SER A 564 -43.64 42.85 7.59
CA SER A 564 -42.98 43.60 8.70
C SER A 564 -43.56 45.04 8.91
N PRO A 565 -43.05 45.98 9.78
CA PRO A 565 -41.72 46.05 10.46
C PRO A 565 -41.63 46.78 11.87
N ILE A 566 -40.38 47.10 12.28
CA ILE A 566 -39.88 48.18 13.20
C ILE A 566 -39.46 47.79 14.65
N THR A 567 -38.47 48.54 15.18
CA THR A 567 -37.53 48.35 16.32
C THR A 567 -37.75 49.43 17.43
N PRO A 568 -36.82 49.93 18.31
CA PRO A 568 -35.45 49.50 18.78
C PRO A 568 -35.08 49.73 20.31
N VAL A 569 -34.04 49.02 20.84
CA VAL A 569 -32.95 49.51 21.78
C VAL A 569 -33.36 50.03 23.21
N PRO A 570 -32.51 50.27 24.27
CA PRO A 570 -31.05 50.11 24.55
C PRO A 570 -30.70 49.00 25.59
N SER A 571 -29.45 48.63 25.99
CA SER A 571 -28.18 49.32 26.39
C SER A 571 -28.24 50.03 27.75
N ALA A 572 -27.23 50.12 28.65
CA ALA A 572 -25.87 49.54 28.79
C ALA A 572 -25.59 49.36 30.33
N SER A 573 -24.40 49.32 30.98
CA SER A 573 -22.95 49.40 30.68
C SER A 573 -22.11 48.90 31.90
N SER A 574 -20.82 48.54 31.73
CA SER A 574 -19.86 48.31 32.86
C SER A 574 -19.31 49.61 33.48
N PRO A 575 -18.55 49.53 34.59
CA PRO A 575 -17.18 50.10 34.55
C PRO A 575 -16.10 49.31 35.33
N SER A 576 -14.83 49.70 35.12
CA SER A 576 -13.59 49.24 35.79
C SER A 576 -13.19 50.17 36.96
N THR A 577 -12.12 50.02 37.77
CA THR A 577 -10.78 49.36 37.73
C THR A 577 -10.38 48.86 39.17
N SER A 578 -9.16 48.51 39.65
CA SER A 578 -7.75 48.51 39.18
C SER A 578 -6.83 47.58 40.04
N ALA A 579 -5.57 47.40 39.61
CA ALA A 579 -4.32 47.23 40.39
C ALA A 579 -4.05 45.99 41.30
N LEU A 580 -3.14 45.14 40.81
CA LEU A 580 -2.01 44.47 41.49
C LEU A 580 -2.10 44.05 42.99
N SER A 581 -2.16 42.74 43.23
CA SER A 581 -1.36 42.05 44.27
C SER A 581 -1.31 40.54 43.97
N ASN A 582 -0.40 39.80 44.62
CA ASN A 582 -0.13 38.39 44.31
C ASN A 582 -0.68 37.47 45.42
N ALA A 583 -1.06 36.25 45.03
CA ALA A 583 -1.56 35.14 45.87
C ALA A 583 -2.88 35.38 46.66
N ASN A 584 -3.94 34.65 46.27
CA ASN A 584 -4.56 33.71 47.22
C ASN A 584 -5.19 32.51 46.48
N SER A 585 -5.25 31.38 47.17
CA SER A 585 -5.80 30.10 46.70
C SER A 585 -7.33 30.07 46.75
N GLY A 586 -7.98 29.76 45.62
CA GLY A 586 -9.39 29.35 45.61
C GLY A 586 -9.56 27.87 45.93
N PRO A 587 -10.74 27.43 46.43
CA PRO A 587 -11.00 26.03 46.72
C PRO A 587 -10.98 25.16 45.45
N VAL A 588 -10.43 23.95 45.60
CA VAL A 588 -10.18 22.99 44.52
C VAL A 588 -11.47 22.62 43.81
N ALA A 589 -11.45 22.70 42.48
CA ALA A 589 -12.61 22.41 41.64
C ALA A 589 -13.04 20.93 41.75
N PRO A 590 -14.33 20.61 41.47
CA PRO A 590 -14.81 19.25 41.30
C PRO A 590 -13.86 18.39 40.47
N PHE A 591 -13.59 17.16 40.93
CA PHE A 591 -12.69 16.19 40.29
C PHE A 591 -11.23 16.63 40.09
N SER A 592 -10.80 17.79 40.59
CA SER A 592 -9.39 18.19 40.58
C SER A 592 -8.61 17.55 41.73
N GLN A 593 -7.28 17.44 41.56
CA GLN A 593 -6.39 16.92 42.62
C GLN A 593 -6.33 17.89 43.81
N CYS A 594 -6.44 17.34 45.01
CA CYS A 594 -6.46 18.06 46.29
C CYS A 594 -5.46 17.47 47.31
N GLY A 595 -4.61 16.52 46.90
CA GLY A 595 -3.64 15.91 47.80
C GLY A 595 -2.77 14.83 47.15
N GLY A 596 -1.79 14.38 47.93
CA GLY A 596 -0.75 13.43 47.52
C GLY A 596 0.55 13.69 48.26
N LYS A 597 1.42 12.67 48.37
CA LYS A 597 2.70 12.70 49.10
C LYS A 597 3.66 13.84 48.70
N GLU A 598 3.51 14.35 47.48
CA GLU A 598 4.34 15.41 46.88
C GLU A 598 3.49 16.60 46.37
N TYR A 599 2.18 16.63 46.68
CA TYR A 599 1.26 17.66 46.23
C TYR A 599 1.35 18.90 47.13
N THR A 600 1.74 20.03 46.54
CA THR A 600 1.93 21.34 47.22
C THR A 600 0.81 22.34 46.96
N GLY A 601 -0.27 21.92 46.29
CA GLY A 601 -1.42 22.75 45.98
C GLY A 601 -2.43 22.88 47.13
N VAL A 602 -3.59 23.46 46.82
CA VAL A 602 -4.70 23.67 47.76
C VAL A 602 -5.34 22.32 48.11
N THR A 603 -5.65 22.06 49.38
CA THR A 603 -6.29 20.79 49.79
C THR A 603 -7.81 20.88 49.97
N ASP A 604 -8.33 22.10 50.14
CA ASP A 604 -9.74 22.34 50.45
C ASP A 604 -10.58 22.37 49.18
N CYS A 605 -11.51 21.42 49.05
CA CYS A 605 -12.43 21.32 47.92
C CYS A 605 -13.54 22.37 47.96
N GLN A 606 -14.18 22.62 46.81
CA GLN A 606 -15.38 23.45 46.72
C GLN A 606 -16.54 22.90 47.58
N ALA A 607 -17.40 23.78 48.07
CA ALA A 607 -18.45 23.43 49.03
C ALA A 607 -19.36 22.30 48.51
N GLY A 608 -19.50 21.23 49.31
CA GLY A 608 -20.21 20.00 48.95
C GLY A 608 -19.31 18.87 48.40
N TRP A 609 -18.02 19.14 48.22
CA TRP A 609 -17.02 18.18 47.75
C TRP A 609 -15.98 17.89 48.84
N PHE A 610 -15.39 16.70 48.79
CA PHE A 610 -14.52 16.17 49.82
C PHE A 610 -13.24 15.61 49.20
N CYS A 611 -12.08 15.91 49.81
CA CYS A 611 -10.80 15.40 49.32
C CYS A 611 -10.63 13.93 49.72
N TYR A 612 -10.92 13.01 48.80
CA TYR A 612 -10.80 11.58 49.03
C TYR A 612 -9.43 11.06 48.56
N LYS A 613 -8.79 10.26 49.40
CA LYS A 613 -7.45 9.70 49.16
C LYS A 613 -7.55 8.38 48.41
N TYR A 614 -7.16 8.36 47.14
CA TYR A 614 -7.14 7.16 46.31
C TYR A 614 -5.83 6.35 46.48
N THR A 615 -4.69 7.04 46.57
CA THR A 615 -3.37 6.42 46.85
C THR A 615 -2.61 7.28 47.85
N GLU A 616 -1.39 6.90 48.25
CA GLU A 616 -0.55 7.84 49.01
C GLU A 616 -0.06 9.03 48.16
N TYR A 617 0.01 8.89 46.84
CA TYR A 617 0.49 9.91 45.91
C TYR A 617 -0.64 10.77 45.30
N TYR A 618 -1.92 10.39 45.45
CA TYR A 618 -3.04 11.09 44.81
C TYR A 618 -4.34 11.09 45.65
N SER A 619 -4.91 12.28 45.84
CA SER A 619 -6.24 12.53 46.39
C SER A 619 -7.02 13.50 45.49
N GLN A 620 -8.33 13.33 45.38
CA GLN A 620 -9.20 14.06 44.44
C GLN A 620 -10.49 14.55 45.13
N CYS A 621 -11.03 15.69 44.69
CA CYS A 621 -12.32 16.20 45.16
C CYS A 621 -13.48 15.38 44.58
N ILE A 622 -14.23 14.66 45.42
CA ILE A 622 -15.39 13.84 45.05
C ILE A 622 -16.65 14.22 45.85
N THR A 623 -17.82 13.77 45.42
CA THR A 623 -19.09 14.05 46.13
C THR A 623 -19.29 13.15 47.36
N GLN A 624 -20.20 13.55 48.25
CA GLN A 624 -20.66 12.74 49.39
C GLN A 624 -21.17 11.34 48.96
N GLU A 625 -21.78 11.24 47.77
CA GLU A 625 -22.33 10.00 47.21
C GLU A 625 -21.22 9.05 46.75
N GLN A 626 -20.22 9.57 46.04
CA GLN A 626 -19.02 8.81 45.67
C GLN A 626 -18.20 8.38 46.90
N LEU A 627 -18.19 9.20 47.96
CA LEU A 627 -17.50 8.89 49.21
C LEU A 627 -18.21 7.76 49.99
N ALA A 628 -19.53 7.59 49.80
CA ALA A 628 -20.28 6.46 50.35
C ALA A 628 -20.05 5.15 49.56
N THR A 629 -19.87 5.20 48.23
CA THR A 629 -19.54 4.01 47.43
C THR A 629 -18.08 3.57 47.57
N ASN A 630 -17.16 4.50 47.87
CA ASN A 630 -15.73 4.23 48.03
C ASN A 630 -15.34 3.92 49.51
N ALA A 631 -16.32 3.63 50.37
CA ALA A 631 -16.07 3.14 51.72
C ALA A 631 -15.78 1.61 51.71
N PRO A 632 -14.77 1.11 52.45
CA PRO A 632 -14.39 -0.30 52.39
C PRO A 632 -15.44 -1.21 53.07
N SER A 633 -16.28 -1.87 52.26
CA SER A 633 -17.25 -2.87 52.71
C SER A 633 -16.58 -4.22 53.01
N THR A 634 -16.78 -4.75 54.21
CA THR A 634 -16.16 -5.99 54.69
C THR A 634 -17.09 -7.20 54.62
N THR A 635 -17.39 -7.70 53.42
CA THR A 635 -18.06 -9.02 53.25
C THR A 635 -17.73 -9.70 51.92
N ALA A 636 -17.81 -11.03 51.92
CA ALA A 636 -17.59 -11.90 50.75
C ALA A 636 -18.85 -12.02 49.85
N PRO A 637 -18.74 -12.52 48.60
CA PRO A 637 -19.69 -12.19 47.52
C PRO A 637 -20.88 -13.16 47.37
N PRO A 638 -21.96 -12.68 46.72
CA PRO A 638 -22.79 -13.48 45.83
C PRO A 638 -22.82 -12.94 44.37
N ASN A 639 -23.42 -13.71 43.47
CA ASN A 639 -23.38 -13.51 42.01
C ASN A 639 -24.26 -12.37 41.44
N ALA A 640 -23.85 -11.93 40.26
CA ALA A 640 -24.67 -11.46 39.12
C ALA A 640 -25.53 -10.18 39.25
N ASN A 641 -25.13 -9.18 38.46
CA ASN A 641 -26.06 -8.37 37.66
C ASN A 641 -25.40 -8.08 36.30
N ASN A 642 -25.88 -8.72 35.23
CA ASN A 642 -25.31 -8.59 33.89
C ASN A 642 -25.88 -7.34 33.18
N GLY A 643 -25.43 -6.16 33.63
CA GLY A 643 -25.64 -4.90 32.91
C GLY A 643 -24.32 -4.40 32.29
N PRO A 644 -24.36 -3.70 31.15
CA PRO A 644 -23.16 -3.06 30.61
C PRO A 644 -22.68 -1.95 31.54
N VAL A 645 -21.37 -1.74 31.56
CA VAL A 645 -20.69 -0.77 32.42
C VAL A 645 -21.17 0.65 32.08
N ALA A 646 -21.65 1.35 33.11
CA ALA A 646 -22.08 2.74 33.00
C ALA A 646 -20.93 3.67 32.59
N GLY A 647 -21.26 4.84 32.05
CA GLY A 647 -20.27 5.86 31.69
C GLY A 647 -19.31 6.17 32.85
N PHE A 648 -18.02 6.27 32.53
CA PHE A 648 -16.89 6.39 33.46
C PHE A 648 -16.65 5.21 34.42
N GLY A 649 -17.37 4.09 34.28
CA GLY A 649 -17.04 2.85 34.98
C GLY A 649 -15.79 2.17 34.42
N GLN A 650 -15.05 1.44 35.26
CA GLN A 650 -13.94 0.59 34.80
C GLN A 650 -14.50 -0.61 34.03
N CYS A 651 -13.90 -0.90 32.87
CA CYS A 651 -14.28 -1.94 31.93
C CYS A 651 -13.08 -2.81 31.49
N GLY A 652 -11.89 -2.60 32.06
CA GLY A 652 -10.70 -3.39 31.73
C GLY A 652 -9.48 -3.04 32.56
N GLY A 653 -8.41 -3.81 32.36
CA GLY A 653 -7.15 -3.76 33.09
C GLY A 653 -6.62 -5.17 33.38
N LYS A 654 -5.30 -5.31 33.55
CA LYS A 654 -4.59 -6.60 33.71
C LYS A 654 -5.13 -7.54 34.80
N GLU A 655 -5.79 -7.00 35.82
CA GLU A 655 -6.38 -7.74 36.95
C GLU A 655 -7.90 -7.54 37.08
N TYR A 656 -8.54 -6.88 36.09
CA TYR A 656 -9.96 -6.58 36.10
C TYR A 656 -10.79 -7.79 35.65
N THR A 657 -11.73 -8.22 36.50
CA THR A 657 -12.59 -9.41 36.29
C THR A 657 -14.08 -9.09 36.18
N GLY A 658 -14.43 -7.81 36.04
CA GLY A 658 -15.80 -7.35 35.85
C GLY A 658 -16.28 -7.39 34.39
N VAL A 659 -17.43 -6.76 34.13
CA VAL A 659 -18.01 -6.64 32.79
C VAL A 659 -17.16 -5.71 31.92
N THR A 660 -16.87 -6.09 30.68
CA THR A 660 -16.06 -5.29 29.75
C THR A 660 -16.89 -4.39 28.82
N ASP A 661 -18.15 -4.74 28.61
CA ASP A 661 -19.02 -4.06 27.66
C ASP A 661 -19.57 -2.76 28.25
N CYS A 662 -19.33 -1.63 27.59
CA CYS A 662 -19.85 -0.32 28.00
C CYS A 662 -21.31 -0.12 27.56
N GLN A 663 -22.02 0.76 28.26
CA GLN A 663 -23.38 1.16 27.89
C GLN A 663 -23.43 1.80 26.48
N ALA A 664 -24.56 1.67 25.79
CA ALA A 664 -24.69 2.09 24.39
C ALA A 664 -24.27 3.56 24.16
N GLY A 665 -23.38 3.78 23.18
CA GLY A 665 -22.77 5.09 22.88
C GLY A 665 -21.49 5.40 23.66
N TRP A 666 -20.99 4.47 24.48
CA TRP A 666 -19.72 4.58 25.20
C TRP A 666 -18.80 3.42 24.84
N PHE A 667 -17.49 3.65 24.89
CA PHE A 667 -16.46 2.69 24.46
C PHE A 667 -15.43 2.47 25.57
N CYS A 668 -14.93 1.24 25.70
CA CYS A 668 -13.93 0.92 26.71
C CYS A 668 -12.54 1.40 26.27
N HIS A 669 -12.11 2.55 26.77
CA HIS A 669 -10.83 3.15 26.42
C HIS A 669 -9.72 2.72 27.40
N LYS A 670 -8.62 2.19 26.87
CA LYS A 670 -7.48 1.72 27.66
C LYS A 670 -6.53 2.88 27.99
N TYR A 671 -6.56 3.34 29.22
CA TYR A 671 -5.66 4.39 29.72
C TYR A 671 -4.30 3.85 30.17
N THR A 672 -4.25 2.65 30.77
CA THR A 672 -2.99 1.97 31.14
C THR A 672 -3.13 0.45 30.97
N GLU A 673 -2.05 -0.30 31.22
CA GLU A 673 -2.11 -1.77 31.30
C GLU A 673 -3.08 -2.25 32.41
N TYR A 674 -3.22 -1.51 33.51
CA TYR A 674 -3.99 -1.90 34.70
C TYR A 674 -5.39 -1.27 34.77
N TYR A 675 -5.72 -0.32 33.88
CA TYR A 675 -6.98 0.43 33.92
C TYR A 675 -7.51 0.80 32.53
N SER A 676 -8.78 0.48 32.28
CA SER A 676 -9.55 0.89 31.10
C SER A 676 -10.97 1.30 31.52
N GLN A 677 -11.54 2.32 30.90
CA GLN A 677 -12.74 3.02 31.37
C GLN A 677 -13.70 3.35 30.23
N CYS A 678 -15.00 3.28 30.49
CA CYS A 678 -16.03 3.66 29.51
C CYS A 678 -16.08 5.18 29.32
N ILE A 679 -15.80 5.66 28.11
CA ILE A 679 -15.88 7.09 27.73
C ILE A 679 -16.60 7.27 26.38
N THR A 680 -16.96 8.49 26.01
CA THR A 680 -17.42 8.85 24.65
C THR A 680 -16.31 9.55 23.84
N ASP A 681 -16.45 9.58 22.51
CA ASP A 681 -15.47 10.24 21.62
C ASP A 681 -15.33 11.75 21.92
N GLU A 682 -16.43 12.41 22.32
CA GLU A 682 -16.47 13.81 22.74
C GLU A 682 -15.66 14.07 24.04
N GLN A 683 -15.61 13.07 24.93
CA GLN A 683 -14.85 13.15 26.18
C GLN A 683 -13.36 12.90 25.95
N LEU A 684 -13.02 11.97 25.06
CA LEU A 684 -11.63 11.73 24.65
C LEU A 684 -11.01 12.97 23.97
N ALA A 685 -11.82 13.73 23.23
CA ALA A 685 -11.41 14.98 22.59
C ALA A 685 -11.21 16.15 23.58
N THR A 686 -11.69 16.04 24.83
CA THR A 686 -11.69 17.16 25.80
C THR A 686 -10.83 16.94 27.05
N ASN A 687 -10.40 15.70 27.36
CA ASN A 687 -9.46 15.42 28.44
C ASN A 687 -8.42 14.33 28.05
N PRO A 688 -7.19 14.70 27.65
CA PRO A 688 -6.10 13.74 27.50
C PRO A 688 -5.60 13.21 28.86
N PRO A 689 -5.02 11.99 28.93
CA PRO A 689 -4.52 11.43 30.18
C PRO A 689 -3.31 12.21 30.74
N PRO A 690 -3.11 12.22 32.07
CA PRO A 690 -1.98 12.91 32.69
C PRO A 690 -0.65 12.25 32.33
N GLN A 691 0.32 13.06 31.89
CA GLN A 691 1.68 12.60 31.62
C GLN A 691 2.41 12.20 32.92
N ALA A 692 3.16 11.09 32.87
CA ALA A 692 4.02 10.68 33.97
C ALA A 692 5.28 11.56 34.05
N PRO A 693 5.70 12.05 35.24
CA PRO A 693 6.95 12.79 35.39
C PRO A 693 8.20 11.93 35.14
N CYS A 694 9.19 12.48 34.46
CA CYS A 694 10.50 11.83 34.29
C CYS A 694 11.27 11.76 35.63
N ALA A 695 11.85 10.61 35.95
CA ALA A 695 12.67 10.42 37.15
C ALA A 695 14.08 11.05 36.99
N PRO A 696 14.60 11.76 38.00
CA PRO A 696 15.95 12.34 37.96
C PRO A 696 17.02 11.31 38.39
N THR A 697 18.03 11.08 37.54
CA THR A 697 19.23 10.32 37.92
C THR A 697 20.23 11.21 38.66
N SER A 698 20.59 10.83 39.88
CA SER A 698 21.58 11.52 40.71
C SER A 698 23.02 11.27 40.25
N GLY A 699 23.83 12.33 40.20
CA GLY A 699 25.28 12.25 40.03
C GLY A 699 26.02 12.34 41.37
N PRO A 700 27.17 11.68 41.54
CA PRO A 700 28.01 11.83 42.73
C PRO A 700 28.86 13.11 42.69
N THR A 701 29.12 13.69 43.87
CA THR A 701 29.90 14.91 44.07
C THR A 701 31.42 14.65 44.16
N SER A 702 32.26 15.52 43.57
CA SER A 702 33.12 16.42 44.37
C SER A 702 34.05 17.34 43.54
N GLN A 703 34.04 18.61 43.95
CA GLN A 703 34.91 19.77 43.68
C GLN A 703 36.46 19.55 43.72
N PRO A 704 37.34 20.54 43.36
CA PRO A 704 37.14 21.99 43.52
C PRO A 704 37.50 22.97 42.37
N ASP A 705 37.11 24.21 42.64
CA ASP A 705 37.26 25.48 41.90
C ASP A 705 38.71 26.04 41.91
N MET A 706 39.03 26.91 40.93
CA MET A 706 40.11 27.93 40.94
C MET A 706 39.97 28.88 39.72
N SER A 707 40.40 30.14 39.86
CA SER A 707 39.93 31.27 39.04
C SER A 707 40.93 31.86 38.01
N ILE A 708 40.36 32.43 36.91
CA ILE A 708 40.67 33.70 36.19
C ILE A 708 42.07 34.35 36.47
N PRO A 709 42.88 34.80 35.46
CA PRO A 709 42.48 35.46 34.19
C PRO A 709 43.32 35.14 32.90
N CYS A 710 42.99 35.81 31.78
CA CYS A 710 43.85 36.00 30.57
C CYS A 710 44.60 37.37 30.65
N PRO A 711 45.69 37.67 29.88
CA PRO A 711 45.54 38.10 28.46
C PRO A 711 46.78 37.96 27.49
N GLY A 712 46.54 38.19 26.19
CA GLY A 712 47.51 38.72 25.19
C GLY A 712 48.12 37.75 24.16
N SER A 713 48.54 38.16 22.95
CA SER A 713 48.27 39.41 22.20
C SER A 713 48.82 39.39 20.74
N ASP A 714 47.94 39.51 19.72
CA ASP A 714 48.18 40.09 18.36
C ASP A 714 49.27 39.46 17.42
N PRO A 715 49.41 39.86 16.11
CA PRO A 715 48.73 40.93 15.34
C PRO A 715 48.17 40.60 13.92
N THR A 716 47.12 41.36 13.51
CA THR A 716 46.82 41.85 12.12
C THR A 716 46.45 40.86 10.98
N PRO A 717 45.86 41.32 9.83
CA PRO A 717 45.42 42.68 9.44
C PRO A 717 43.90 42.80 9.14
N SER A 718 43.47 43.99 8.70
CA SER A 718 42.06 44.43 8.63
C SER A 718 41.48 44.63 7.22
N THR A 719 40.14 44.59 7.11
CA THR A 719 39.31 45.13 6.02
C THR A 719 37.86 45.38 6.54
N PRO A 720 37.02 46.20 5.91
CA PRO A 720 36.00 46.98 6.63
C PRO A 720 34.58 46.39 6.67
N THR A 721 33.83 46.75 7.73
CA THR A 721 32.43 46.41 7.98
C THR A 721 31.45 47.12 7.03
N PRO A 722 30.50 46.42 6.39
CA PRO A 722 29.30 47.02 5.83
C PRO A 722 28.20 47.15 6.89
N THR A 723 27.56 48.32 6.97
CA THR A 723 26.46 48.59 7.92
C THR A 723 25.21 47.75 7.61
N THR A 724 24.56 47.23 8.64
CA THR A 724 23.27 46.54 8.54
C THR A 724 22.15 47.50 8.15
N THR A 725 21.61 47.35 6.94
CA THR A 725 20.31 47.94 6.54
C THR A 725 19.25 46.87 6.67
N ALA A 726 18.32 47.02 7.61
CA ALA A 726 17.17 46.12 7.73
C ALA A 726 16.17 46.42 6.61
N THR A 727 16.00 45.48 5.68
CA THR A 727 14.87 45.48 4.73
C THR A 727 13.61 45.02 5.45
N SER A 728 12.54 45.81 5.37
CA SER A 728 11.23 45.44 5.89
C SER A 728 10.66 44.24 5.12
N VAL A 729 10.25 43.20 5.84
CA VAL A 729 9.42 42.12 5.28
C VAL A 729 8.06 42.70 4.94
N ASP A 730 7.64 42.58 3.68
CA ASP A 730 6.28 42.96 3.25
C ASP A 730 5.29 41.92 3.78
N THR A 731 4.34 42.35 4.60
CA THR A 731 3.33 41.50 5.22
C THR A 731 2.14 41.18 4.31
N ASN A 732 2.12 41.70 3.07
CA ASN A 732 0.98 41.59 2.15
C ASN A 732 1.28 40.73 0.90
N ALA A 733 2.36 39.93 0.90
CA ALA A 733 2.64 39.01 -0.20
C ALA A 733 1.54 37.92 -0.30
N PRO A 734 0.92 37.69 -1.48
CA PRO A 734 -0.16 36.73 -1.61
C PRO A 734 0.33 35.28 -1.43
N VAL A 735 -0.46 34.50 -0.70
CA VAL A 735 -0.15 33.14 -0.28
C VAL A 735 0.02 32.23 -1.50
N ALA A 736 1.13 31.50 -1.52
CA ALA A 736 1.47 30.54 -2.57
C ALA A 736 0.44 29.40 -2.67
N PRO A 737 0.37 28.70 -3.82
CA PRO A 737 -0.38 27.45 -3.96
C PRO A 737 -0.24 26.52 -2.75
N PHE A 738 -1.36 26.02 -2.24
CA PHE A 738 -1.45 25.15 -1.05
C PHE A 738 -0.95 25.75 0.28
N GLY A 739 -0.60 27.04 0.35
CA GLY A 739 -0.28 27.70 1.62
C GLY A 739 -1.52 27.89 2.52
N LYS A 740 -1.32 27.95 3.84
CA LYS A 740 -2.38 28.35 4.79
C LYS A 740 -2.73 29.82 4.54
N CYS A 741 -4.01 30.15 4.55
CA CYS A 741 -4.54 31.50 4.26
C CYS A 741 -5.63 31.94 5.25
N GLY A 742 -5.90 31.16 6.31
CA GLY A 742 -6.92 31.52 7.28
C GLY A 742 -7.12 30.50 8.40
N GLY A 743 -8.04 30.85 9.30
CA GLY A 743 -8.36 30.13 10.52
C GLY A 743 -8.19 31.02 11.76
N ASN A 744 -8.87 30.67 12.85
CA ASN A 744 -8.64 31.25 14.16
C ASN A 744 -7.13 31.14 14.52
N ASP A 745 -6.61 32.18 15.18
CA ASP A 745 -5.19 32.43 15.48
C ASP A 745 -4.22 32.53 14.28
N TYR A 746 -4.72 32.53 13.03
CA TYR A 746 -3.88 32.80 11.86
C TYR A 746 -3.71 34.30 11.63
N ASN A 747 -2.47 34.79 11.80
CA ASN A 747 -2.07 36.19 11.65
C ASN A 747 -1.25 36.46 10.37
N GLY A 748 -1.36 35.59 9.35
CA GLY A 748 -0.67 35.73 8.06
C GLY A 748 -1.57 36.25 6.94
N PRO A 749 -1.06 36.40 5.70
CA PRO A 749 -1.82 36.91 4.57
C PRO A 749 -3.00 35.99 4.23
N THR A 750 -4.15 36.58 3.88
CA THR A 750 -5.39 35.84 3.54
C THR A 750 -5.61 35.66 2.05
N ASP A 751 -5.01 36.53 1.23
CA ASP A 751 -5.19 36.54 -0.22
C ASP A 751 -4.25 35.54 -0.89
N CYS A 752 -4.80 34.67 -1.73
CA CYS A 752 -4.03 33.68 -2.49
C CYS A 752 -3.46 34.28 -3.79
N GLN A 753 -2.44 33.63 -4.35
CA GLN A 753 -1.92 33.99 -5.67
C GLN A 753 -2.98 33.86 -6.78
N PRO A 754 -2.90 34.65 -7.87
CA PRO A 754 -3.89 34.65 -8.95
C PRO A 754 -4.20 33.24 -9.50
N GLY A 755 -5.50 32.92 -9.59
CA GLY A 755 -5.99 31.58 -9.97
C GLY A 755 -6.25 30.65 -8.78
N TRP A 756 -5.96 31.07 -7.55
CA TRP A 756 -6.19 30.31 -6.31
C TRP A 756 -7.18 31.05 -5.39
N THR A 757 -7.90 30.30 -4.56
CA THR A 757 -8.91 30.83 -3.63
C THR A 757 -8.71 30.26 -2.24
N CYS A 758 -8.89 31.07 -1.21
CA CYS A 758 -8.74 30.65 0.18
C CYS A 758 -9.96 29.83 0.63
N HIS A 759 -9.84 28.51 0.67
CA HIS A 759 -10.93 27.62 1.06
C HIS A 759 -10.87 27.29 2.56
N LYS A 760 -11.96 27.57 3.29
CA LYS A 760 -12.10 27.23 4.73
C LYS A 760 -12.44 25.75 4.89
N TYR A 761 -11.55 24.99 5.52
CA TYR A 761 -11.78 23.58 5.86
C TYR A 761 -12.34 23.43 7.28
N THR A 762 -11.81 24.21 8.22
CA THR A 762 -12.29 24.24 9.62
C THR A 762 -12.27 25.67 10.14
N GLU A 763 -12.74 25.89 11.37
CA GLU A 763 -12.63 27.17 12.07
C GLU A 763 -11.16 27.60 12.27
N TRP A 764 -10.22 26.66 12.29
CA TRP A 764 -8.80 26.87 12.62
C TRP A 764 -7.87 26.76 11.40
N PHE A 765 -8.40 26.39 10.23
CA PHE A 765 -7.61 26.17 9.01
C PHE A 765 -8.38 26.49 7.71
N SER A 766 -7.81 27.40 6.93
CA SER A 766 -8.12 27.64 5.52
C SER A 766 -6.85 27.55 4.67
N GLN A 767 -6.95 27.07 3.44
CA GLN A 767 -5.81 26.84 2.54
C GLN A 767 -6.10 27.36 1.12
N CYS A 768 -5.07 27.84 0.43
CA CYS A 768 -5.18 28.22 -0.98
C CYS A 768 -5.29 26.97 -1.86
N ILE A 769 -6.47 26.74 -2.43
CA ILE A 769 -6.69 25.74 -3.48
C ILE A 769 -6.83 26.43 -4.84
N ALA A 770 -6.67 25.69 -5.93
CA ALA A 770 -7.00 26.21 -7.25
C ALA A 770 -8.48 26.64 -7.26
N ALA A 771 -8.77 27.82 -7.79
CA ALA A 771 -10.15 28.30 -7.90
C ALA A 771 -10.95 27.29 -8.74
N GLU A 772 -12.10 26.83 -8.24
CA GLU A 772 -12.95 25.90 -8.99
C GLU A 772 -13.44 26.57 -10.28
N VAL A 773 -12.76 26.26 -11.39
CA VAL A 773 -13.19 26.68 -12.72
C VAL A 773 -14.47 25.90 -13.04
N ALA A 774 -15.61 26.58 -12.90
CA ALA A 774 -16.93 26.01 -13.21
C ALA A 774 -16.89 25.28 -14.57
N PRO A 775 -17.47 24.08 -14.67
CA PRO A 775 -17.14 23.10 -15.71
C PRO A 775 -17.32 23.66 -17.12
N VAL A 776 -16.21 23.96 -17.78
CA VAL A 776 -16.15 24.43 -19.17
C VAL A 776 -16.40 23.25 -20.10
N ASP A 777 -17.30 23.39 -21.08
CA ASP A 777 -17.52 22.37 -22.12
C ASP A 777 -16.18 22.04 -22.80
N PRO A 778 -15.70 20.78 -22.80
CA PRO A 778 -14.41 20.42 -23.37
C PRO A 778 -14.28 20.72 -24.88
N LYS A 779 -15.39 21.05 -25.58
CA LYS A 779 -15.37 21.60 -26.95
C LYS A 779 -14.74 23.00 -27.06
N ASN A 780 -14.60 23.73 -25.96
CA ASN A 780 -14.08 25.11 -25.91
C ASN A 780 -12.67 25.22 -25.29
N LEU A 781 -11.87 24.15 -25.34
CA LEU A 781 -10.46 24.16 -24.93
C LEU A 781 -9.52 24.01 -26.13
N ALA A 782 -8.45 24.80 -26.16
CA ALA A 782 -7.34 24.65 -27.09
C ALA A 782 -6.44 23.51 -26.59
N ALA A 783 -6.21 22.51 -27.45
CA ALA A 783 -5.34 21.38 -27.13
C ALA A 783 -3.87 21.83 -26.94
N ALA A 784 -3.07 20.97 -26.33
CA ALA A 784 -1.62 21.18 -26.17
C ALA A 784 -0.98 21.65 -27.49
N TRP A 785 -0.14 22.69 -27.42
CA TRP A 785 0.56 23.29 -28.56
C TRP A 785 -0.34 23.88 -29.67
N SER A 786 -1.66 23.98 -29.46
CA SER A 786 -2.58 24.63 -30.40
C SER A 786 -2.59 26.16 -30.26
N GLN A 787 -3.10 26.86 -31.29
CA GLN A 787 -3.36 28.30 -31.19
C GLN A 787 -4.47 28.57 -30.17
N CYS A 788 -4.28 29.60 -29.34
CA CYS A 788 -5.20 30.04 -28.29
C CYS A 788 -5.45 31.56 -28.30
N GLY A 789 -4.97 32.27 -29.33
CA GLY A 789 -5.15 33.71 -29.44
C GLY A 789 -4.45 34.33 -30.64
N GLY A 790 -4.66 35.64 -30.80
CA GLY A 790 -4.16 36.44 -31.91
C GLY A 790 -5.24 37.35 -32.49
N ASN A 791 -4.84 38.49 -33.09
CA ASN A 791 -5.74 39.39 -33.80
C ASN A 791 -6.47 38.64 -34.93
N GLY A 792 -7.80 38.55 -34.82
CA GLY A 792 -8.66 37.83 -35.76
C GLY A 792 -8.88 36.34 -35.47
N PHE A 793 -8.28 35.79 -34.40
CA PHE A 793 -8.53 34.41 -33.97
C PHE A 793 -9.91 34.28 -33.30
N THR A 794 -10.70 33.28 -33.72
CA THR A 794 -12.07 33.01 -33.24
C THR A 794 -12.23 31.64 -32.59
N GLY A 795 -11.12 30.93 -32.33
CA GLY A 795 -11.12 29.61 -31.68
C GLY A 795 -11.02 29.67 -30.16
N PRO A 796 -10.87 28.51 -29.49
CA PRO A 796 -10.73 28.41 -28.04
C PRO A 796 -9.55 29.23 -27.48
N THR A 797 -9.80 30.10 -26.51
CA THR A 797 -8.76 30.94 -25.88
C THR A 797 -8.19 30.39 -24.58
N THR A 798 -8.82 29.36 -24.02
CA THR A 798 -8.37 28.65 -22.81
C THR A 798 -7.70 27.34 -23.20
N CYS A 799 -6.51 27.06 -22.65
CA CYS A 799 -5.77 25.83 -22.91
C CYS A 799 -6.28 24.65 -22.07
N VAL A 800 -6.02 23.43 -22.53
CA VAL A 800 -6.14 22.22 -21.70
C VAL A 800 -5.26 22.27 -20.45
N VAL A 801 -5.64 21.52 -19.41
CA VAL A 801 -4.94 21.48 -18.11
C VAL A 801 -3.46 21.14 -18.29
N GLY A 802 -2.60 21.85 -17.54
CA GLY A 802 -1.13 21.75 -17.65
C GLY A 802 -0.50 22.68 -18.70
N TYR A 803 -1.31 23.42 -19.47
CA TYR A 803 -0.86 24.35 -20.50
C TYR A 803 -1.40 25.77 -20.24
N GLN A 804 -0.62 26.79 -20.63
CA GLN A 804 -0.98 28.20 -20.56
C GLN A 804 -0.89 28.87 -21.94
N CYS A 805 -1.74 29.87 -22.20
CA CYS A 805 -1.74 30.57 -23.48
C CYS A 805 -0.66 31.66 -23.53
N GLN A 806 0.48 31.37 -24.17
CA GLN A 806 1.58 32.33 -24.33
C GLN A 806 1.46 33.08 -25.66
N LYS A 807 1.46 34.42 -25.60
CA LYS A 807 1.50 35.27 -26.81
C LYS A 807 2.87 35.16 -27.48
N SER A 808 2.89 34.79 -28.76
CA SER A 808 4.10 34.78 -29.60
C SER A 808 4.25 36.09 -30.37
N ASN A 809 3.16 36.58 -30.97
CA ASN A 809 3.10 37.87 -31.66
C ASN A 809 1.65 38.41 -31.65
N GLU A 810 1.37 39.52 -32.33
CA GLU A 810 0.04 40.13 -32.34
C GLU A 810 -1.06 39.26 -32.99
N TYR A 811 -0.70 38.37 -33.91
CA TYR A 811 -1.61 37.52 -34.67
C TYR A 811 -1.59 36.06 -34.19
N TYR A 812 -0.77 35.72 -33.18
CA TYR A 812 -0.63 34.33 -32.71
C TYR A 812 -0.23 34.22 -31.23
N SER A 813 -1.02 33.45 -30.47
CA SER A 813 -0.70 32.92 -29.15
C SER A 813 -0.87 31.39 -29.15
N GLN A 814 -0.05 30.66 -28.40
CA GLN A 814 -0.01 29.20 -28.39
C GLN A 814 -0.12 28.62 -26.97
N CYS A 815 -0.78 27.47 -26.83
CA CYS A 815 -0.78 26.71 -25.59
C CYS A 815 0.58 26.04 -25.35
N VAL A 816 1.38 26.62 -24.45
CA VAL A 816 2.68 26.07 -24.02
C VAL A 816 2.55 25.37 -22.68
N GLN A 817 3.36 24.33 -22.45
CA GLN A 817 3.36 23.62 -21.17
C GLN A 817 3.78 24.54 -20.02
N ILE A 818 3.13 24.42 -18.87
CA ILE A 818 3.52 25.15 -17.65
C ILE A 818 4.75 24.47 -17.07
N LEU A 819 5.93 25.02 -17.36
CA LEU A 819 7.19 24.61 -16.72
C LEU A 819 7.26 25.22 -15.31
N THR A 820 6.97 24.41 -14.30
CA THR A 820 7.29 24.73 -12.90
C THR A 820 8.80 24.58 -12.68
N LEU A 821 9.43 25.68 -12.23
CA LEU A 821 10.81 25.72 -11.73
C LEU A 821 10.84 25.44 -10.22
#